data_AF-A0A820LTT2-F1
#
_entry.id   AF-A0A820LTT2-F1
#
_cell.length_a   1.000
_cell.length_b   1.000
_cell.length_c   1.000
_cell.angle_alpha   90.00
_cell.angle_beta   90.00
_cell.angle_gamma   90.00
#
_symmetry.space_group_name_H-M   'P 1'
#
loop_
_entity.id
_entity.type
_entity.pdbx_description
1 polymer ?
#
loop_
_entity_poly.entity_id
_entity_poly.type
_entity_poly.pdbx_seq_one_letter_code
_entity_poly.pdbx_strand_id
1 'polypeptide(L)'
;MIEENLPDGYWVEAFQVDNKNSVGLVAYGLSSGDIYLYENVSTIKASGKRTLIQKLDGPVAMDQADITGNGMNDIIICFQYGNTMLDTDPEGGKIVWLENPGQNIDKKQWKMHYVGKSTAMHRLKVGHFTQTKRWEIIGLPIVGKPYDLLSPVPVILFRQPDNIYDATEWPHEIINQQFFHLIHDAKQFNDNQLDNLLIASSEGINWLYFNQNLRQWTIKHIGDGEQEQKQQTTYYGSGGIDMGRVGNDSFAYMPAVEPFHGNVISVYTKNENNSSEQAPRKRYVLDIYGNPNENGEGPAHHLVCADFDKDGDDEFLVALRGPSPNQGVYFYKPIDISRGLFAKWKVSDDSAARIAVADFDNDGFLDFATISYNVPGYYTAENPSINIFYNRFAQQMLPDKNEIQVLKQNNDLLFKVPRPNKALQYQELPFITMNGVVFSLAIVPPHSSRQVDNNTYIKVMDGIIMWTDSSKGSHQRVTQSRQLLSEPRTVVTLEIHSENQRIRTGNEGALLMIFKTPGNINDAQKIDDMKKVIIDNSLPESYPEDTRQLDFQFIRYDKLDSSAHFKDLEFYNMKGFRIDFIDNDEHICYIQLWAAGQGVNAGVHNHEKNTFCEVHVCIINGSGKGGMHYLNSSKEVYNPLTTPDSAFEQLVLPTFYEHGPLWDIDAQNKPVLRNDSTVVYPWHKWQAGINTSFNESFDIWVVFEFNSQLAILSASNQSTLPLPNESKQTFIPNMLNTFIAILIVYIHY
;
A
#
# COMPACT_ATOMS: atom_id res chain seq x y z
N MET A 1 4.16 9.88 -24.15
CA MET A 1 4.57 11.21 -24.66
C MET A 1 3.49 12.24 -24.31
N ILE A 2 3.89 13.37 -23.70
CA ILE A 2 3.02 14.48 -23.32
C ILE A 2 3.17 15.66 -24.29
N GLU A 3 4.42 16.04 -24.58
CA GLU A 3 4.76 17.14 -25.50
C GLU A 3 6.07 16.81 -26.22
N GLU A 4 6.18 17.22 -27.48
CA GLU A 4 7.35 17.02 -28.34
C GLU A 4 7.80 18.34 -28.98
N ASN A 5 8.99 18.35 -29.57
CA ASN A 5 9.59 19.52 -30.22
C ASN A 5 9.75 20.70 -29.25
N LEU A 6 10.08 20.40 -28.00
CA LEU A 6 10.37 21.44 -27.01
C LEU A 6 11.61 22.25 -27.47
N PRO A 7 11.61 23.57 -27.28
CA PRO A 7 12.77 24.39 -27.63
C PRO A 7 14.02 24.02 -26.82
N ASP A 8 13.83 23.51 -25.60
CA ASP A 8 14.84 23.09 -24.64
C ASP A 8 14.25 22.12 -23.59
N GLY A 9 15.06 21.60 -22.67
CA GLY A 9 14.59 20.70 -21.62
C GLY A 9 15.65 20.39 -20.57
N TYR A 10 15.26 20.44 -19.29
CA TYR A 10 16.17 20.21 -18.17
C TYR A 10 15.47 19.63 -16.92
N TRP A 11 14.35 20.20 -16.49
CA TRP A 11 13.68 19.81 -15.25
C TRP A 11 12.28 19.27 -15.51
N VAL A 12 11.94 18.20 -14.79
CA VAL A 12 10.57 17.68 -14.65
C VAL A 12 10.40 17.23 -13.20
N GLU A 13 9.25 17.58 -12.59
CA GLU A 13 8.93 17.27 -11.20
C GLU A 13 7.46 16.87 -11.07
N ALA A 14 7.17 15.86 -10.25
CA ALA A 14 5.79 15.52 -9.88
C ALA A 14 5.27 16.59 -8.91
N PHE A 15 4.13 17.18 -9.22
CA PHE A 15 3.61 18.32 -8.49
C PHE A 15 2.22 18.04 -7.97
N GLN A 16 2.03 18.17 -6.65
CA GLN A 16 0.71 18.02 -6.05
C GLN A 16 -0.10 19.30 -6.30
N VAL A 17 -1.10 19.22 -7.18
CA VAL A 17 -1.89 20.38 -7.59
C VAL A 17 -2.85 20.83 -6.50
N ASP A 18 -3.44 19.87 -5.76
CA ASP A 18 -4.40 20.13 -4.70
C ASP A 18 -4.39 19.06 -3.58
N ASN A 19 -5.24 19.28 -2.56
CA ASN A 19 -5.43 18.38 -1.42
C ASN A 19 -6.18 17.07 -1.73
N LYS A 20 -6.56 16.82 -2.99
CA LYS A 20 -7.35 15.64 -3.40
C LYS A 20 -6.49 14.58 -4.09
N ASN A 21 -5.18 14.58 -3.83
CA ASN A 21 -4.19 13.68 -4.45
C ASN A 21 -4.11 13.81 -5.98
N SER A 22 -4.49 14.97 -6.55
CA SER A 22 -4.25 15.22 -7.98
C SER A 22 -2.77 15.50 -8.22
N VAL A 23 -2.11 14.61 -8.96
CA VAL A 23 -0.71 14.78 -9.35
C VAL A 23 -0.62 15.33 -10.77
N GLY A 24 0.07 16.47 -10.91
CA GLY A 24 0.48 17.08 -12.17
C GLY A 24 2.00 16.97 -12.38
N LEU A 25 2.47 17.62 -13.43
CA LEU A 25 3.90 17.76 -13.72
C LEU A 25 4.27 19.23 -13.89
N VAL A 26 5.37 19.67 -13.27
CA VAL A 26 6.03 20.93 -13.62
C VAL A 26 7.25 20.61 -14.47
N ALA A 27 7.39 21.28 -15.62
CA ALA A 27 8.54 21.05 -16.51
C ALA A 27 8.99 22.30 -17.25
N TYR A 28 10.30 22.39 -17.51
CA TYR A 28 10.94 23.53 -18.16
C TYR A 28 12.38 23.21 -18.63
N GLY A 29 12.93 24.09 -19.47
CA GLY A 29 14.34 24.16 -19.80
C GLY A 29 14.98 25.50 -19.42
N LEU A 30 16.31 25.58 -19.51
CA LEU A 30 17.09 26.75 -19.09
C LEU A 30 16.95 27.96 -20.02
N SER A 31 16.86 27.73 -21.32
CA SER A 31 16.96 28.77 -22.36
C SER A 31 15.62 29.43 -22.68
N SER A 32 14.53 28.66 -22.75
CA SER A 32 13.19 29.21 -22.97
C SER A 32 12.70 29.95 -21.73
N GLY A 33 13.00 29.39 -20.56
CA GLY A 33 12.62 29.95 -19.27
C GLY A 33 11.15 29.80 -18.92
N ASP A 34 10.36 29.13 -19.78
CA ASP A 34 8.92 29.00 -19.60
C ASP A 34 8.61 27.83 -18.66
N ILE A 35 8.11 28.15 -17.47
CA ILE A 35 7.74 27.17 -16.44
C ILE A 35 6.30 26.73 -16.66
N TYR A 36 6.09 25.48 -17.08
CA TYR A 36 4.75 24.96 -17.37
C TYR A 36 4.29 23.96 -16.32
N LEU A 37 3.00 24.05 -15.95
CA LEU A 37 2.26 23.02 -15.24
C LEU A 37 1.42 22.22 -16.24
N TYR A 38 1.54 20.90 -16.20
CA TYR A 38 0.71 19.95 -16.95
C TYR A 38 -0.24 19.27 -15.96
N GLU A 39 -1.54 19.55 -16.08
CA GLU A 39 -2.59 19.05 -15.19
C GLU A 39 -3.29 17.79 -15.74
N ASN A 40 -3.96 17.02 -14.86
CA ASN A 40 -4.86 15.90 -15.22
C ASN A 40 -4.20 14.80 -16.08
N VAL A 41 -2.98 14.44 -15.71
CA VAL A 41 -2.10 13.62 -16.54
C VAL A 41 -2.68 12.22 -16.83
N SER A 42 -3.44 11.67 -15.88
CA SER A 42 -4.17 10.39 -15.97
C SER A 42 -5.18 10.29 -17.12
N THR A 43 -5.70 11.42 -17.61
CA THR A 43 -6.74 11.46 -18.66
C THR A 43 -6.19 11.91 -20.02
N ILE A 44 -4.88 12.12 -20.14
CA ILE A 44 -4.27 12.66 -21.36
C ILE A 44 -4.14 11.55 -22.41
N LYS A 45 -5.25 11.33 -23.13
CA LYS A 45 -5.17 11.14 -24.57
C LYS A 45 -5.36 12.51 -25.22
N ALA A 46 -4.25 13.22 -25.44
CA ALA A 46 -4.12 14.31 -26.41
C ALA A 46 -4.83 15.67 -26.14
N SER A 47 -5.15 16.07 -24.90
CA SER A 47 -5.73 17.42 -24.65
C SER A 47 -4.71 18.56 -24.48
N GLY A 48 -3.41 18.27 -24.22
CA GLY A 48 -2.33 19.26 -24.30
C GLY A 48 -2.49 20.52 -23.43
N LYS A 49 -3.33 20.48 -22.38
CA LYS A 49 -3.54 21.67 -21.54
C LYS A 49 -2.38 21.81 -20.56
N ARG A 50 -1.49 22.74 -20.88
CA ARG A 50 -0.46 23.24 -19.97
C ARG A 50 -0.74 24.69 -19.59
N THR A 51 -0.37 25.04 -18.39
CA THR A 51 -0.53 26.38 -17.84
C THR A 51 0.86 26.99 -17.62
N LEU A 52 1.12 28.14 -18.24
CA LEU A 52 2.35 28.90 -18.00
C LEU A 52 2.29 29.49 -16.59
N ILE A 53 3.08 28.94 -15.68
CA ILE A 53 3.21 29.40 -14.30
C ILE A 53 3.92 30.75 -14.27
N GLN A 54 5.10 30.81 -14.90
CA GLN A 54 5.99 31.95 -14.91
C GLN A 54 7.02 31.82 -16.04
N LYS A 55 7.63 32.94 -16.45
CA LYS A 55 8.83 32.97 -17.28
C LYS A 55 10.02 33.48 -16.46
N LEU A 56 11.06 32.67 -16.32
CA LEU A 56 12.28 32.99 -15.59
C LEU A 56 13.49 32.88 -16.50
N ASP A 57 14.47 33.77 -16.36
CA ASP A 57 15.73 33.66 -17.10
C ASP A 57 16.59 32.55 -16.48
N GLY A 58 17.07 31.56 -17.25
CA GLY A 58 17.96 30.50 -16.76
C GLY A 58 17.48 29.77 -15.48
N PRO A 59 16.26 29.23 -15.40
CA PRO A 59 15.80 28.43 -14.26
C PRO A 59 16.55 27.10 -14.22
N VAL A 60 16.92 26.64 -13.02
CA VAL A 60 17.67 25.38 -12.85
C VAL A 60 16.88 24.42 -12.00
N ALA A 61 16.98 24.52 -10.67
CA ALA A 61 16.31 23.61 -9.75
C ALA A 61 15.06 24.22 -9.14
N MET A 62 14.10 23.34 -8.86
CA MET A 62 12.94 23.66 -8.05
C MET A 62 12.70 22.62 -6.97
N ASP A 63 11.88 23.01 -6.01
CA ASP A 63 11.25 22.16 -5.00
C ASP A 63 9.87 22.73 -4.67
N GLN A 64 9.09 22.07 -3.81
CA GLN A 64 7.72 22.48 -3.49
C GLN A 64 7.40 22.36 -2.00
N ALA A 65 6.60 23.29 -1.48
CA ALA A 65 6.07 23.25 -0.12
C ALA A 65 4.88 24.19 0.03
N ASP A 66 3.99 23.94 1.00
CA ASP A 66 2.91 24.86 1.37
C ASP A 66 3.46 26.05 2.18
N ILE A 67 4.08 27.01 1.49
CA ILE A 67 4.71 28.19 2.11
C ILE A 67 3.67 29.06 2.80
N THR A 68 2.48 29.16 2.21
CA THR A 68 1.38 29.99 2.73
C THR A 68 0.58 29.32 3.87
N GLY A 69 0.70 28.01 4.06
CA GLY A 69 -0.06 27.25 5.06
C GLY A 69 -1.54 27.07 4.68
N ASN A 70 -1.87 27.18 3.39
CA ASN A 70 -3.25 27.10 2.89
C ASN A 70 -3.62 25.69 2.38
N GLY A 71 -2.72 24.72 2.53
CA GLY A 71 -2.85 23.36 2.04
C GLY A 71 -2.59 23.22 0.55
N MET A 72 -1.89 24.15 -0.11
CA MET A 72 -1.52 24.02 -1.52
C MET A 72 -0.03 24.25 -1.65
N ASN A 73 0.65 23.38 -2.39
CA ASN A 73 2.07 23.55 -2.60
C ASN A 73 2.34 24.78 -3.48
N ASP A 74 3.30 25.58 -3.04
CA ASP A 74 3.96 26.65 -3.78
C ASP A 74 5.26 26.10 -4.41
N ILE A 75 5.74 26.73 -5.48
CA ILE A 75 7.00 26.33 -6.14
C ILE A 75 8.15 27.20 -5.62
N ILE A 76 9.21 26.59 -5.12
CA ILE A 76 10.47 27.27 -4.78
C ILE A 76 11.44 26.98 -5.92
N ILE A 77 11.98 28.00 -6.58
CA ILE A 77 12.79 27.83 -7.81
C ILE A 77 13.98 28.77 -7.83
N CYS A 78 15.14 28.26 -8.28
CA CYS A 78 16.30 29.09 -8.57
C CYS A 78 16.42 29.42 -10.05
N PHE A 79 16.87 30.65 -10.33
CA PHE A 79 16.97 31.18 -11.68
C PHE A 79 18.08 32.23 -11.80
N GLN A 80 18.23 32.76 -13.01
CA GLN A 80 19.29 33.66 -13.45
C GLN A 80 20.65 33.00 -13.26
N TYR A 81 20.78 31.74 -13.68
CA TYR A 81 21.99 30.96 -13.46
C TYR A 81 23.18 31.45 -14.31
N GLY A 82 22.91 31.87 -15.55
CA GLY A 82 23.89 32.02 -16.62
C GLY A 82 23.77 30.89 -17.65
N ASN A 83 24.73 30.78 -18.56
CA ASN A 83 24.64 29.82 -19.67
C ASN A 83 25.22 28.44 -19.32
N THR A 84 26.33 28.42 -18.58
CA THR A 84 27.05 27.20 -18.19
C THR A 84 27.70 27.40 -16.81
N MET A 85 28.25 26.34 -16.20
CA MET A 85 29.03 26.48 -14.97
C MET A 85 30.29 27.35 -15.11
N LEU A 86 30.77 27.57 -16.34
CA LEU A 86 31.90 28.47 -16.60
C LEU A 86 31.43 29.93 -16.82
N ASP A 87 30.18 30.12 -17.24
CA ASP A 87 29.59 31.41 -17.61
C ASP A 87 28.32 31.67 -16.78
N THR A 88 28.48 31.63 -15.46
CA THR A 88 27.40 31.90 -14.51
C THR A 88 27.20 33.41 -14.35
N ASP A 89 25.99 33.89 -14.11
CA ASP A 89 25.75 35.31 -13.82
C ASP A 89 26.21 35.64 -12.38
N PRO A 90 27.20 36.53 -12.18
CA PRO A 90 27.64 36.94 -10.84
C PRO A 90 26.52 37.57 -9.98
N GLU A 91 25.57 38.24 -10.62
CA GLU A 91 24.42 38.85 -9.93
C GLU A 91 23.19 37.93 -9.86
N GLY A 92 23.32 36.74 -10.44
CA GLY A 92 22.27 35.74 -10.56
C GLY A 92 22.21 34.73 -9.42
N GLY A 93 21.70 33.54 -9.75
CA GLY A 93 21.43 32.45 -8.81
C GLY A 93 20.42 32.85 -7.73
N LYS A 94 19.37 33.55 -8.15
CA LYS A 94 18.27 34.04 -7.32
C LYS A 94 17.32 32.89 -7.00
N ILE A 95 16.72 32.93 -5.82
CA ILE A 95 15.66 32.01 -5.37
C ILE A 95 14.39 32.84 -5.16
N VAL A 96 13.28 32.32 -5.68
CA VAL A 96 11.93 32.84 -5.45
C VAL A 96 11.00 31.71 -5.04
N TRP A 97 9.91 32.06 -4.36
CA TRP A 97 8.75 31.19 -4.29
C TRP A 97 7.62 31.76 -5.15
N LEU A 98 6.92 30.88 -5.87
CA LEU A 98 5.80 31.19 -6.74
C LEU A 98 4.53 30.75 -6.03
N GLU A 99 3.66 31.72 -5.74
CA GLU A 99 2.43 31.52 -4.98
C GLU A 99 1.36 30.81 -5.83
N ASN A 100 0.91 29.66 -5.34
CA ASN A 100 -0.17 28.90 -5.96
C ASN A 100 -1.51 29.65 -5.80
N PRO A 101 -2.16 30.08 -6.89
CA PRO A 101 -3.39 30.87 -6.85
C PRO A 101 -4.65 30.01 -6.58
N GLY A 102 -4.48 28.72 -6.29
CA GLY A 102 -5.54 27.74 -6.05
C GLY A 102 -6.47 27.55 -7.24
N GLN A 103 -7.78 27.68 -7.03
CA GLN A 103 -8.80 27.43 -8.06
C GLN A 103 -8.68 28.29 -9.34
N ASN A 104 -7.81 29.31 -9.34
CA ASN A 104 -7.54 30.16 -10.51
C ASN A 104 -6.21 29.83 -11.21
N ILE A 105 -5.69 28.60 -11.03
CA ILE A 105 -4.40 28.14 -11.56
C ILE A 105 -4.21 28.46 -13.05
N ASP A 106 -5.23 28.26 -13.87
CA ASP A 106 -5.19 28.52 -15.33
C ASP A 106 -5.32 29.98 -15.74
N LYS A 107 -5.77 30.84 -14.82
CA LYS A 107 -6.22 32.19 -15.16
C LYS A 107 -5.20 33.26 -14.79
N LYS A 108 -4.14 32.89 -14.06
CA LYS A 108 -3.15 33.82 -13.52
C LYS A 108 -1.76 33.21 -13.57
N GLN A 109 -0.79 34.01 -13.99
CA GLN A 109 0.61 33.74 -13.68
C GLN A 109 0.78 33.79 -12.17
N TRP A 110 1.63 32.89 -11.65
CA TRP A 110 1.85 32.77 -10.23
C TRP A 110 2.66 33.96 -9.74
N LYS A 111 2.27 34.48 -8.58
CA LYS A 111 2.92 35.65 -8.00
C LYS A 111 4.29 35.24 -7.47
N MET A 112 5.32 35.97 -7.89
CA MET A 112 6.70 35.73 -7.49
C MET A 112 7.04 36.52 -6.24
N HIS A 113 7.71 35.86 -5.29
CA HIS A 113 8.18 36.45 -4.05
C HIS A 113 9.64 36.08 -3.83
N TYR A 114 10.49 37.06 -3.54
CA TYR A 114 11.94 36.86 -3.46
C TYR A 114 12.36 36.20 -2.15
N VAL A 115 13.27 35.22 -2.23
CA VAL A 115 13.84 34.52 -1.07
C VAL A 115 15.27 34.97 -0.80
N GLY A 116 16.13 35.01 -1.83
CA GLY A 116 17.56 35.31 -1.66
C GLY A 116 18.37 34.96 -2.90
N LYS A 117 19.70 35.02 -2.82
CA LYS A 117 20.57 34.58 -3.93
C LYS A 117 21.91 34.03 -3.48
N SER A 118 22.54 33.26 -4.36
CA SER A 118 23.98 33.06 -4.41
C SER A 118 24.37 32.74 -5.83
N THR A 119 25.48 33.30 -6.32
CA THR A 119 26.01 33.03 -7.66
C THR A 119 26.03 31.53 -7.93
N ALA A 120 25.61 31.14 -9.14
CA ALA A 120 25.58 29.76 -9.60
C ALA A 120 24.70 28.79 -8.79
N MET A 121 23.64 29.28 -8.13
CA MET A 121 22.63 28.44 -7.48
C MET A 121 22.11 27.36 -8.43
N HIS A 122 22.31 26.09 -8.08
CA HIS A 122 22.14 24.96 -9.01
C HIS A 122 21.20 23.87 -8.48
N ARG A 123 21.16 23.65 -7.17
CA ARG A 123 20.18 22.81 -6.48
C ARG A 123 19.63 23.53 -5.25
N LEU A 124 18.44 23.14 -4.82
CA LEU A 124 17.87 23.56 -3.55
C LEU A 124 16.97 22.47 -2.99
N LYS A 125 16.77 22.49 -1.66
CA LYS A 125 15.81 21.63 -0.96
C LYS A 125 15.05 22.41 0.10
N VAL A 126 13.73 22.23 0.16
CA VAL A 126 12.86 22.85 1.18
C VAL A 126 12.47 21.84 2.25
N GLY A 127 12.52 22.25 3.51
CA GLY A 127 12.24 21.34 4.62
C GLY A 127 12.40 21.98 5.99
N HIS A 128 12.59 21.12 6.98
CA HIS A 128 12.73 21.42 8.39
C HIS A 128 14.10 20.95 8.88
N PHE A 129 15.16 21.71 8.63
CA PHE A 129 16.53 21.23 8.86
C PHE A 129 17.06 21.52 10.26
N THR A 130 16.65 22.64 10.87
CA THR A 130 17.08 23.03 12.23
C THR A 130 15.93 23.15 13.22
N GLN A 131 14.68 23.14 12.72
CA GLN A 131 13.44 23.27 13.49
C GLN A 131 12.24 22.83 12.65
N THR A 132 11.08 22.64 13.28
CA THR A 132 9.87 22.01 12.68
C THR A 132 8.65 22.93 12.51
N LYS A 133 8.80 24.24 12.77
CA LYS A 133 7.70 25.21 12.80
C LYS A 133 7.57 26.07 11.55
N ARG A 134 8.68 26.32 10.87
CA ARG A 134 8.76 27.18 9.69
C ARG A 134 9.52 26.47 8.58
N TRP A 135 9.26 26.84 7.34
CA TRP A 135 10.03 26.32 6.22
C TRP A 135 11.45 26.87 6.22
N GLU A 136 12.39 26.03 5.81
CA GLU A 136 13.77 26.38 5.57
C GLU A 136 14.16 25.88 4.18
N ILE A 137 15.05 26.61 3.49
CA ILE A 137 15.55 26.23 2.17
C ILE A 137 17.07 26.12 2.27
N ILE A 138 17.63 24.96 1.92
CA ILE A 138 19.07 24.83 1.70
C ILE A 138 19.35 25.09 0.21
N GLY A 139 20.11 26.14 -0.08
CA GLY A 139 20.63 26.47 -1.40
C GLY A 139 22.02 25.87 -1.62
N LEU A 140 22.22 25.29 -2.80
CA LEU A 140 23.42 24.55 -3.22
C LEU A 140 23.90 25.06 -4.59
N PRO A 141 24.82 26.03 -4.62
CA PRO A 141 25.53 26.41 -5.83
C PRO A 141 26.49 25.32 -6.31
N ILE A 142 26.67 25.22 -7.63
CA ILE A 142 27.61 24.26 -8.22
C ILE A 142 29.03 24.78 -8.26
N VAL A 143 29.22 26.09 -8.46
CA VAL A 143 30.53 26.76 -8.48
C VAL A 143 30.50 28.04 -7.65
N GLY A 144 31.64 28.48 -7.13
CA GLY A 144 31.72 29.68 -6.29
C GLY A 144 31.66 30.99 -7.09
N LYS A 145 32.12 30.97 -8.34
CA LYS A 145 32.16 32.11 -9.27
C LYS A 145 32.37 31.61 -10.71
N PRO A 146 32.16 32.47 -11.73
CA PRO A 146 32.40 32.09 -13.12
C PRO A 146 33.85 31.64 -13.35
N TYR A 147 34.05 30.67 -14.25
CA TYR A 147 35.35 30.09 -14.61
C TYR A 147 36.16 29.46 -13.45
N ASP A 148 35.51 29.08 -12.34
CA ASP A 148 36.17 28.49 -11.17
C ASP A 148 35.52 27.17 -10.73
N LEU A 149 36.12 26.06 -11.17
CA LEU A 149 35.72 24.71 -10.79
C LEU A 149 36.45 24.19 -9.54
N LEU A 150 37.39 24.97 -8.98
CA LEU A 150 38.34 24.50 -7.97
C LEU A 150 38.09 25.09 -6.59
N SER A 151 37.40 26.23 -6.50
CA SER A 151 37.07 26.82 -5.21
C SER A 151 35.86 26.13 -4.55
N PRO A 152 35.86 25.99 -3.21
CA PRO A 152 34.73 25.45 -2.50
C PRO A 152 33.51 26.36 -2.63
N VAL A 153 32.33 25.75 -2.58
CA VAL A 153 31.04 26.43 -2.76
C VAL A 153 30.32 26.60 -1.42
N PRO A 154 29.51 27.67 -1.25
CA PRO A 154 28.75 27.86 -0.03
C PRO A 154 27.53 26.94 0.00
N VAL A 155 27.25 26.32 1.15
CA VAL A 155 25.94 25.76 1.47
C VAL A 155 25.21 26.78 2.33
N ILE A 156 24.00 27.17 1.93
CA ILE A 156 23.30 28.33 2.49
C ILE A 156 21.93 27.89 2.99
N LEU A 157 21.56 28.28 4.21
CA LEU A 157 20.24 28.03 4.78
C LEU A 157 19.45 29.33 4.82
N PHE A 158 18.32 29.39 4.12
CA PHE A 158 17.33 30.47 4.17
C PHE A 158 16.16 30.04 5.07
N ARG A 159 15.61 30.97 5.86
CA ARG A 159 14.54 30.70 6.82
C ARG A 159 13.31 31.52 6.50
N GLN A 160 12.14 30.88 6.51
CA GLN A 160 10.87 31.56 6.29
C GLN A 160 10.69 32.67 7.36
N PRO A 161 10.45 33.92 6.95
CA PRO A 161 10.17 35.02 7.86
C PRO A 161 8.73 34.90 8.41
N ASP A 162 8.45 35.61 9.50
CA ASP A 162 7.11 35.60 10.11
C ASP A 162 6.04 36.22 9.20
N ASN A 163 6.42 37.15 8.31
CA ASN A 163 5.56 37.69 7.27
C ASN A 163 6.20 37.47 5.90
N ILE A 164 5.73 36.44 5.19
CA ILE A 164 6.24 36.03 3.88
C ILE A 164 5.91 37.01 2.76
N TYR A 165 4.85 37.80 2.89
CA TYR A 165 4.34 38.67 1.81
C TYR A 165 5.06 40.02 1.73
N ASP A 166 5.57 40.50 2.87
CA ASP A 166 6.27 41.78 2.96
C ASP A 166 7.80 41.62 3.02
N ALA A 167 8.30 40.38 2.98
CA ALA A 167 9.73 40.08 3.05
C ALA A 167 10.45 40.55 1.78
N THR A 168 11.45 41.41 1.94
CA THR A 168 12.34 41.80 0.84
C THR A 168 13.37 40.73 0.53
N GLU A 169 13.74 39.92 1.52
CA GLU A 169 14.64 38.76 1.46
C GLU A 169 14.40 37.90 2.70
N TRP A 170 14.63 36.59 2.61
CA TRP A 170 14.57 35.68 3.76
C TRP A 170 15.87 35.76 4.58
N PRO A 171 15.79 35.73 5.92
CA PRO A 171 16.97 35.56 6.77
C PRO A 171 17.78 34.33 6.36
N HIS A 172 19.09 34.48 6.19
CA HIS A 172 19.94 33.38 5.75
C HIS A 172 21.29 33.32 6.48
N GLU A 173 21.91 32.14 6.45
CA GLU A 173 23.26 31.89 6.97
C GLU A 173 24.03 30.93 6.04
N ILE A 174 25.34 31.16 5.90
CA ILE A 174 26.23 30.22 5.22
C ILE A 174 26.63 29.13 6.24
N ILE A 175 26.15 27.90 6.04
CA ILE A 175 26.37 26.78 6.96
C ILE A 175 27.66 26.01 6.65
N ASN A 176 28.17 26.09 5.42
CA ASN A 176 29.50 25.62 5.01
C ASN A 176 30.02 26.47 3.85
N GLN A 177 31.33 26.70 3.76
CA GLN A 177 31.97 27.38 2.60
C GLN A 177 33.39 26.89 2.32
N GLN A 178 33.77 25.74 2.89
CA GLN A 178 35.17 25.31 2.90
C GLN A 178 35.34 23.87 2.43
N PHE A 179 34.26 23.10 2.37
CA PHE A 179 34.34 21.65 2.19
C PHE A 179 33.96 21.21 0.79
N PHE A 180 32.80 21.66 0.29
CA PHE A 180 32.22 21.10 -0.93
C PHE A 180 32.71 21.77 -2.21
N HIS A 181 32.93 20.98 -3.26
CA HIS A 181 33.16 21.44 -4.64
C HIS A 181 32.20 20.75 -5.60
N LEU A 182 31.71 21.47 -6.63
CA LEU A 182 30.82 20.93 -7.67
C LEU A 182 29.63 20.14 -7.12
N ILE A 183 28.82 20.78 -6.26
CA ILE A 183 27.57 20.17 -5.78
C ILE A 183 26.59 20.07 -6.95
N HIS A 184 26.28 18.84 -7.36
CA HIS A 184 25.41 18.59 -8.52
C HIS A 184 24.04 18.06 -8.12
N ASP A 185 23.94 17.37 -6.98
CA ASP A 185 22.67 16.79 -6.52
C ASP A 185 22.60 16.66 -5.00
N ALA A 186 21.39 16.59 -4.47
CA ALA A 186 21.16 16.32 -3.06
C ALA A 186 19.83 15.60 -2.83
N LYS A 187 19.87 14.53 -2.03
CA LYS A 187 18.68 13.79 -1.57
C LYS A 187 18.34 14.17 -0.14
N GLN A 188 17.12 14.66 0.06
CA GLN A 188 16.56 14.93 1.38
C GLN A 188 15.89 13.69 1.97
N PHE A 189 16.00 13.54 3.29
CA PHE A 189 15.30 12.54 4.07
C PHE A 189 15.09 13.02 5.51
N ASN A 190 14.08 12.49 6.19
CA ASN A 190 13.82 12.82 7.59
C ASN A 190 14.53 11.82 8.51
N ASP A 191 15.25 12.32 9.50
CA ASP A 191 15.74 11.52 10.64
C ASP A 191 15.49 12.33 11.92
N ASN A 192 14.84 11.70 12.90
CA ASN A 192 14.54 12.30 14.20
C ASN A 192 13.84 13.68 14.12
N GLN A 193 12.78 13.78 13.29
CA GLN A 193 11.93 14.96 13.05
C GLN A 193 12.58 16.09 12.24
N LEU A 194 13.88 16.05 12.00
CA LEU A 194 14.56 17.02 11.15
C LEU A 194 14.95 16.41 9.82
N ASP A 195 14.98 17.26 8.82
CA ASP A 195 15.43 16.89 7.49
C ASP A 195 16.95 16.95 7.40
N ASN A 196 17.49 16.02 6.64
CA ASN A 196 18.90 15.76 6.42
C ASN A 196 19.16 15.76 4.91
N LEU A 197 20.41 15.97 4.50
CA LEU A 197 20.80 15.88 3.09
C LEU A 197 21.93 14.87 2.89
N LEU A 198 21.78 13.98 1.92
CA LEU A 198 22.91 13.36 1.22
C LEU A 198 23.28 14.29 0.07
N ILE A 199 24.54 14.74 0.03
CA ILE A 199 25.06 15.66 -0.99
C ILE A 199 26.02 14.89 -1.89
N ALA A 200 25.77 14.94 -3.20
CA ALA A 200 26.67 14.46 -4.24
C ALA A 200 27.53 15.63 -4.76
N SER A 201 28.84 15.47 -4.62
CA SER A 201 29.84 16.51 -4.89
C SER A 201 31.17 15.88 -5.33
N SER A 202 32.18 16.71 -5.58
CA SER A 202 33.54 16.24 -5.84
C SER A 202 34.12 15.42 -4.69
N GLU A 203 33.70 15.68 -3.45
CA GLU A 203 34.06 14.93 -2.25
C GLU A 203 33.32 13.58 -2.16
N GLY A 204 32.63 13.16 -3.22
CA GLY A 204 31.76 11.99 -3.24
C GLY A 204 30.43 12.25 -2.56
N ILE A 205 29.99 11.30 -1.73
CA ILE A 205 28.70 11.35 -1.01
C ILE A 205 28.96 11.73 0.45
N ASN A 206 28.29 12.78 0.91
CA ASN A 206 28.40 13.25 2.28
C ASN A 206 27.01 13.52 2.88
N TRP A 207 26.80 13.10 4.11
CA TRP A 207 25.59 13.36 4.88
C TRP A 207 25.76 14.65 5.70
N LEU A 208 25.00 15.68 5.33
CA LEU A 208 24.88 16.95 6.03
C LEU A 208 23.63 16.95 6.92
N TYR A 209 23.81 17.27 8.21
CA TYR A 209 22.69 17.34 9.16
C TYR A 209 22.94 18.31 10.31
N PHE A 210 21.86 18.79 10.93
CA PHE A 210 21.93 19.60 12.13
C PHE A 210 21.91 18.72 13.38
N ASN A 211 23.03 18.66 14.11
CA ASN A 211 23.13 17.92 15.36
C ASN A 211 22.40 18.69 16.47
N GLN A 212 21.22 18.23 16.86
CA GLN A 212 20.38 18.90 17.87
C GLN A 212 21.05 19.01 19.24
N ASN A 213 21.85 18.01 19.64
CA ASN A 213 22.54 18.00 20.93
C ASN A 213 23.67 19.02 21.00
N LEU A 214 24.44 19.13 19.91
CA LEU A 214 25.58 20.06 19.81
C LEU A 214 25.16 21.43 19.27
N ARG A 215 23.94 21.55 18.75
CA ARG A 215 23.39 22.73 18.07
C ARG A 215 24.29 23.25 16.95
N GLN A 216 24.83 22.33 16.15
CA GLN A 216 25.75 22.65 15.06
C GLN A 216 25.54 21.74 13.86
N TRP A 217 25.89 22.25 12.68
CA TRP A 217 25.94 21.46 11.45
C TRP A 217 27.08 20.45 11.50
N THR A 218 26.81 19.24 11.03
CA THR A 218 27.78 18.14 10.92
C THR A 218 27.78 17.60 9.51
N ILE A 219 28.97 17.35 8.98
CA ILE A 219 29.17 16.66 7.71
C ILE A 219 29.81 15.31 8.02
N LYS A 220 29.18 14.24 7.54
CA LYS A 220 29.70 12.89 7.64
C LYS A 220 29.96 12.33 6.25
N HIS A 221 31.21 11.94 6.01
CA HIS A 221 31.59 11.29 4.77
C HIS A 221 31.03 9.87 4.66
N ILE A 222 30.52 9.51 3.47
CA ILE A 222 29.92 8.20 3.19
C ILE A 222 30.76 7.39 2.19
N GLY A 223 31.23 8.03 1.12
CA GLY A 223 32.04 7.37 0.11
C GLY A 223 32.66 8.35 -0.87
N ASP A 224 33.84 8.02 -1.37
CA ASP A 224 34.66 8.92 -2.18
C ASP A 224 34.17 9.11 -3.63
N GLY A 225 33.28 8.26 -4.15
CA GLY A 225 32.88 8.35 -5.56
C GLY A 225 33.94 7.87 -6.55
N GLU A 226 33.83 8.33 -7.79
CA GLU A 226 34.78 8.02 -8.86
C GLU A 226 36.03 8.90 -8.76
N GLN A 227 37.22 8.30 -8.74
CA GLN A 227 38.49 9.01 -8.52
C GLN A 227 39.49 8.81 -9.65
N GLU A 228 39.33 7.77 -10.47
CA GLU A 228 40.34 7.35 -11.44
C GLU A 228 40.34 8.26 -12.68
N GLN A 229 39.17 8.78 -13.06
CA GLN A 229 39.03 9.65 -14.24
C GLN A 229 39.49 11.10 -14.00
N LYS A 230 39.76 11.49 -12.75
CA LYS A 230 40.05 12.88 -12.36
C LYS A 230 41.13 13.55 -13.19
N GLN A 231 42.22 12.85 -13.47
CA GLN A 231 43.34 13.41 -14.24
C GLN A 231 42.97 13.69 -15.70
N GLN A 232 42.02 12.93 -16.25
CA GLN A 232 41.56 13.07 -17.63
C GLN A 232 40.42 14.08 -17.77
N THR A 233 39.48 14.11 -16.81
CA THR A 233 38.22 14.86 -16.94
C THR A 233 38.13 16.08 -16.03
N THR A 234 39.03 16.24 -15.05
CA THR A 234 38.92 17.19 -13.92
C THR A 234 37.79 16.86 -12.93
N TYR A 235 36.78 16.08 -13.33
CA TYR A 235 35.68 15.65 -12.49
C TYR A 235 36.01 14.37 -11.70
N TYR A 236 35.56 14.34 -10.45
CA TYR A 236 35.71 13.22 -9.52
C TYR A 236 34.55 13.24 -8.52
N GLY A 237 34.45 12.25 -7.65
CA GLY A 237 33.36 12.14 -6.68
C GLY A 237 32.07 11.62 -7.30
N SER A 238 30.96 12.27 -6.96
CA SER A 238 29.60 11.87 -7.34
C SER A 238 28.82 13.06 -7.90
N GLY A 239 28.06 12.83 -8.97
CA GLY A 239 27.17 13.80 -9.58
C GLY A 239 25.69 13.61 -9.24
N GLY A 240 25.26 12.42 -8.81
CA GLY A 240 23.86 12.15 -8.48
C GLY A 240 23.75 11.14 -7.33
N ILE A 241 22.71 11.24 -6.52
CA ILE A 241 22.51 10.38 -5.35
C ILE A 241 21.03 10.22 -5.00
N ASP A 242 20.66 9.02 -4.57
CA ASP A 242 19.40 8.74 -3.88
C ASP A 242 19.63 7.62 -2.84
N MET A 243 18.57 7.16 -2.20
CA MET A 243 18.58 6.07 -1.21
C MET A 243 17.45 5.09 -1.48
N GLY A 244 17.78 3.80 -1.46
CA GLY A 244 16.82 2.72 -1.68
C GLY A 244 16.54 1.94 -0.40
N ARG A 245 15.25 1.71 -0.15
CA ARG A 245 14.72 0.80 0.87
C ARG A 245 14.87 -0.66 0.44
N VAL A 246 15.16 -1.54 1.39
CA VAL A 246 14.95 -3.00 1.24
C VAL A 246 14.26 -3.50 2.49
N GLY A 247 13.06 -4.04 2.34
CA GLY A 247 12.14 -4.38 3.44
C GLY A 247 11.94 -3.20 4.39
N ASN A 248 12.40 -3.36 5.64
CA ASN A 248 12.25 -2.34 6.69
C ASN A 248 13.46 -1.38 6.82
N ASP A 249 14.54 -1.56 6.05
CA ASP A 249 15.70 -0.67 6.09
C ASP A 249 15.58 0.37 4.97
N SER A 250 15.15 1.59 5.31
CA SER A 250 15.04 2.72 4.37
C SER A 250 16.39 3.24 3.85
N PHE A 251 17.51 2.76 4.41
CA PHE A 251 18.88 3.14 4.03
C PHE A 251 19.71 1.93 3.60
N ALA A 252 19.06 0.91 3.02
CA ALA A 252 19.70 -0.36 2.68
C ALA A 252 20.84 -0.19 1.67
N TYR A 253 20.62 0.62 0.63
CA TYR A 253 21.64 0.98 -0.35
C TYR A 253 21.49 2.42 -0.85
N MET A 254 22.55 2.96 -1.47
CA MET A 254 22.57 4.29 -2.06
C MET A 254 23.15 4.22 -3.47
N PRO A 255 22.34 4.35 -4.54
CA PRO A 255 22.85 4.41 -5.90
C PRO A 255 23.39 5.80 -6.21
N ALA A 256 24.46 5.86 -7.00
CA ALA A 256 25.13 7.10 -7.37
C ALA A 256 25.44 7.17 -8.87
N VAL A 257 25.30 8.38 -9.43
CA VAL A 257 25.90 8.76 -10.72
C VAL A 257 27.27 9.37 -10.41
N GLU A 258 28.32 8.93 -11.08
CA GLU A 258 29.69 9.34 -10.78
C GLU A 258 30.51 9.64 -12.04
N PRO A 259 31.29 10.73 -12.09
CA PRO A 259 31.21 11.96 -11.26
C PRO A 259 30.16 12.94 -11.83
N PHE A 260 30.39 14.27 -11.77
CA PHE A 260 29.56 15.28 -12.45
C PHE A 260 29.32 14.92 -13.92
N HIS A 261 28.05 14.90 -14.34
CA HIS A 261 27.61 14.43 -15.66
C HIS A 261 28.30 13.11 -16.08
N GLY A 262 28.53 12.18 -15.15
CA GLY A 262 29.44 11.06 -15.36
C GLY A 262 28.92 9.95 -16.27
N ASN A 263 29.69 8.86 -16.33
CA ASN A 263 29.35 7.63 -17.04
C ASN A 263 29.29 6.42 -16.12
N VAL A 264 29.67 6.54 -14.84
CA VAL A 264 29.70 5.42 -13.90
C VAL A 264 28.44 5.41 -13.05
N ILE A 265 27.80 4.24 -12.96
CA ILE A 265 26.73 3.99 -12.00
C ILE A 265 27.25 3.03 -10.94
N SER A 266 27.15 3.46 -9.68
CA SER A 266 27.61 2.68 -8.53
C SER A 266 26.51 2.58 -7.47
N VAL A 267 26.69 1.66 -6.53
CA VAL A 267 25.86 1.53 -5.32
C VAL A 267 26.74 1.39 -4.09
N TYR A 268 26.31 1.99 -2.99
CA TYR A 268 26.94 1.89 -1.68
C TYR A 268 26.04 1.08 -0.76
N THR A 269 26.54 -0.04 -0.23
CA THR A 269 25.75 -0.94 0.62
C THR A 269 26.41 -1.15 1.99
N LYS A 270 25.59 -1.38 3.02
CA LYS A 270 26.09 -1.71 4.37
C LYS A 270 26.63 -3.15 4.39
N ASN A 271 27.61 -3.43 5.24
CA ASN A 271 27.99 -4.82 5.54
C ASN A 271 26.91 -5.50 6.39
N GLU A 272 26.64 -6.79 6.14
CA GLU A 272 25.51 -7.59 6.69
C GLU A 272 25.34 -7.54 8.22
N ASN A 273 26.36 -7.17 8.98
CA ASN A 273 26.36 -7.19 10.44
C ASN A 273 26.08 -5.83 11.10
N ASN A 274 25.77 -4.77 10.36
CA ASN A 274 25.66 -3.44 10.92
C ASN A 274 24.40 -2.71 10.44
N SER A 275 23.35 -2.75 11.27
CA SER A 275 22.07 -2.07 11.01
C SER A 275 22.13 -0.55 11.25
N SER A 276 23.22 -0.03 11.80
CA SER A 276 23.38 1.40 11.99
C SER A 276 23.43 2.12 10.64
N GLU A 277 22.65 3.19 10.49
CA GLU A 277 22.75 4.14 9.37
C GLU A 277 24.16 4.73 9.22
N GLN A 278 24.94 4.65 10.31
CA GLN A 278 26.30 5.12 10.40
C GLN A 278 27.35 4.11 9.95
N ALA A 279 26.96 2.89 9.58
CA ALA A 279 27.88 1.82 9.18
C ALA A 279 28.76 2.23 7.97
N PRO A 280 30.03 1.78 7.92
CA PRO A 280 30.85 1.89 6.72
C PRO A 280 30.14 1.23 5.54
N ARG A 281 30.12 1.90 4.40
CA ARG A 281 29.52 1.38 3.17
C ARG A 281 30.58 0.94 2.19
N LYS A 282 30.29 -0.12 1.46
CA LYS A 282 31.14 -0.62 0.36
C LYS A 282 30.57 -0.15 -0.97
N ARG A 283 31.42 0.47 -1.80
CA ARG A 283 31.10 0.88 -3.17
C ARG A 283 31.18 -0.33 -4.11
N TYR A 284 30.18 -0.51 -4.93
CA TYR A 284 30.14 -1.44 -6.06
C TYR A 284 29.86 -0.66 -7.34
N VAL A 285 30.73 -0.75 -8.34
CA VAL A 285 30.44 -0.23 -9.68
C VAL A 285 29.53 -1.24 -10.37
N LEU A 286 28.37 -0.79 -10.83
CA LEU A 286 27.42 -1.62 -11.56
C LEU A 286 27.68 -1.52 -13.07
N ASP A 287 27.88 -0.29 -13.57
CA ASP A 287 27.97 -0.04 -15.01
C ASP A 287 28.82 1.18 -15.34
N ILE A 288 29.41 1.16 -16.55
CA ILE A 288 30.16 2.27 -17.15
C ILE A 288 29.62 2.52 -18.57
N TYR A 289 28.95 3.64 -18.78
CA TYR A 289 28.25 3.99 -20.02
C TYR A 289 29.11 4.79 -21.00
N GLY A 290 29.95 4.07 -21.75
CA GLY A 290 30.84 4.67 -22.75
C GLY A 290 32.01 5.43 -22.10
N ASN A 291 32.76 6.18 -22.90
CA ASN A 291 33.85 7.02 -22.40
C ASN A 291 33.37 8.47 -22.22
N PRO A 292 33.96 9.25 -21.29
CA PRO A 292 33.74 10.69 -21.23
C PRO A 292 34.05 11.37 -22.57
N ASN A 293 33.29 12.40 -22.91
CA ASN A 293 33.49 13.24 -24.08
C ASN A 293 34.69 14.19 -23.90
N GLU A 294 34.93 15.06 -24.88
CA GLU A 294 36.02 16.05 -24.84
C GLU A 294 35.94 17.06 -23.69
N ASN A 295 34.75 17.26 -23.12
CA ASN A 295 34.52 18.09 -21.94
C ASN A 295 34.64 17.31 -20.62
N GLY A 296 34.98 16.01 -20.69
CA GLY A 296 35.09 15.13 -19.52
C GLY A 296 33.76 14.59 -19.01
N GLU A 297 32.67 14.72 -19.77
CA GLU A 297 31.33 14.32 -19.37
C GLU A 297 30.87 13.03 -20.05
N GLY A 298 30.12 12.21 -19.31
CA GLY A 298 29.33 11.09 -19.82
C GLY A 298 27.83 11.40 -19.98
N PRO A 299 27.02 10.34 -20.17
CA PRO A 299 25.60 10.46 -20.45
C PRO A 299 24.72 10.55 -19.20
N ALA A 300 25.19 10.28 -17.99
CA ALA A 300 24.32 10.19 -16.81
C ALA A 300 24.11 11.55 -16.14
N HIS A 301 22.86 11.87 -15.77
CA HIS A 301 22.51 13.16 -15.18
C HIS A 301 21.74 13.05 -13.85
N HIS A 302 20.84 12.07 -13.72
CA HIS A 302 19.95 11.95 -12.56
C HIS A 302 19.64 10.48 -12.28
N LEU A 303 19.23 10.19 -11.04
CA LEU A 303 18.66 8.91 -10.66
C LEU A 303 17.59 9.10 -9.58
N VAL A 304 16.71 8.12 -9.43
CA VAL A 304 15.65 8.11 -8.40
C VAL A 304 15.45 6.70 -7.88
N CYS A 305 15.20 6.55 -6.58
CA CYS A 305 14.77 5.30 -5.97
C CYS A 305 13.26 5.33 -5.69
N ALA A 306 12.58 4.24 -6.02
CA ALA A 306 11.18 4.04 -5.67
C ALA A 306 10.79 2.56 -5.80
N ASP A 307 9.78 2.14 -5.05
CA ASP A 307 9.20 0.80 -5.10
C ASP A 307 8.22 0.70 -6.28
N PHE A 308 8.75 0.39 -7.46
CA PHE A 308 7.98 0.39 -8.70
C PHE A 308 7.09 -0.86 -8.80
N ASP A 309 7.51 -1.99 -8.23
CA ASP A 309 6.73 -3.23 -8.30
C ASP A 309 5.99 -3.65 -7.01
N LYS A 310 6.07 -2.83 -5.96
CA LYS A 310 5.39 -2.98 -4.67
C LYS A 310 5.77 -4.25 -3.91
N ASP A 311 6.98 -4.76 -4.11
CA ASP A 311 7.48 -5.87 -3.30
C ASP A 311 8.07 -5.43 -1.95
N GLY A 312 8.15 -4.11 -1.72
CA GLY A 312 8.66 -3.47 -0.50
C GLY A 312 10.11 -3.01 -0.62
N ASP A 313 10.82 -3.41 -1.67
CA ASP A 313 12.16 -2.97 -1.99
C ASP A 313 12.09 -1.85 -3.03
N ASP A 314 12.85 -0.77 -2.82
CA ASP A 314 12.96 0.24 -3.86
C ASP A 314 13.83 -0.32 -4.99
N GLU A 315 13.40 -0.11 -6.23
CA GLU A 315 14.28 -0.10 -7.39
C GLU A 315 14.90 1.27 -7.59
N PHE A 316 15.80 1.39 -8.55
CA PHE A 316 16.22 2.72 -9.00
C PHE A 316 16.26 2.86 -10.51
N LEU A 317 15.93 4.07 -10.96
CA LEU A 317 16.03 4.48 -12.36
C LEU A 317 17.22 5.40 -12.55
N VAL A 318 17.90 5.30 -13.69
CA VAL A 318 18.99 6.19 -14.10
C VAL A 318 18.59 6.92 -15.38
N ALA A 319 18.67 8.25 -15.36
CA ALA A 319 18.42 9.14 -16.50
C ALA A 319 19.72 9.38 -17.27
N LEU A 320 19.75 8.93 -18.53
CA LEU A 320 20.88 9.10 -19.43
C LEU A 320 20.50 10.10 -20.55
N ARG A 321 21.11 11.29 -20.51
CA ARG A 321 20.86 12.38 -21.47
C ARG A 321 21.22 12.02 -22.91
N GLY A 322 22.25 11.21 -23.11
CA GLY A 322 22.75 10.80 -24.44
C GLY A 322 24.22 11.14 -24.66
N PRO A 323 24.77 10.84 -25.86
CA PRO A 323 24.05 10.37 -27.06
C PRO A 323 23.72 8.86 -27.05
N SER A 324 22.93 8.43 -28.04
CA SER A 324 22.75 7.01 -28.38
C SER A 324 24.11 6.33 -28.65
N PRO A 325 24.34 5.08 -28.23
CA PRO A 325 23.38 4.10 -27.70
C PRO A 325 23.10 4.20 -26.20
N ASN A 326 23.83 5.06 -25.47
CA ASN A 326 23.72 5.15 -24.02
C ASN A 326 22.56 6.02 -23.53
N GLN A 327 21.96 6.82 -24.40
CA GLN A 327 20.74 7.58 -24.11
C GLN A 327 19.59 6.69 -23.63
N GLY A 328 18.77 7.17 -22.69
CA GLY A 328 17.57 6.47 -22.25
C GLY A 328 17.31 6.54 -20.76
N VAL A 329 16.44 5.65 -20.30
CA VAL A 329 16.26 5.33 -18.88
C VAL A 329 16.58 3.86 -18.65
N TYR A 330 17.38 3.58 -17.62
CA TYR A 330 17.66 2.23 -17.15
C TYR A 330 17.02 2.00 -15.79
N PHE A 331 16.41 0.83 -15.63
CA PHE A 331 15.78 0.34 -14.42
C PHE A 331 16.67 -0.73 -13.78
N TYR A 332 16.91 -0.62 -12.48
CA TYR A 332 17.73 -1.55 -11.70
C TYR A 332 16.96 -2.11 -10.52
N LYS A 333 16.86 -3.45 -10.44
CA LYS A 333 16.23 -4.16 -9.33
C LYS A 333 17.27 -4.79 -8.40
N PRO A 334 17.23 -4.54 -7.08
CA PRO A 334 18.10 -5.23 -6.14
C PRO A 334 17.80 -6.74 -6.15
N ILE A 335 18.85 -7.57 -6.26
CA ILE A 335 18.75 -9.03 -6.15
C ILE A 335 19.47 -9.52 -4.90
N ASP A 336 20.66 -8.97 -4.64
CA ASP A 336 21.44 -9.22 -3.43
C ASP A 336 22.36 -8.01 -3.17
N ILE A 337 21.88 -7.08 -2.34
CA ILE A 337 22.57 -5.83 -2.04
C ILE A 337 23.88 -6.04 -1.24
N SER A 338 24.03 -7.13 -0.48
CA SER A 338 25.26 -7.36 0.28
C SER A 338 26.44 -7.66 -0.66
N ARG A 339 26.12 -8.21 -1.83
CA ARG A 339 27.06 -8.50 -2.93
C ARG A 339 27.05 -7.47 -4.05
N GLY A 340 26.21 -6.44 -3.96
CA GLY A 340 26.05 -5.43 -5.01
C GLY A 340 25.46 -6.00 -6.30
N LEU A 341 24.59 -7.00 -6.21
CA LEU A 341 23.96 -7.63 -7.38
C LEU A 341 22.61 -7.00 -7.66
N PHE A 342 22.48 -6.45 -8.87
CA PHE A 342 21.28 -5.83 -9.39
C PHE A 342 20.97 -6.39 -10.78
N ALA A 343 19.69 -6.64 -11.06
CA ALA A 343 19.21 -6.89 -12.41
C ALA A 343 18.93 -5.55 -13.11
N LYS A 344 19.09 -5.49 -14.43
CA LYS A 344 18.99 -4.24 -15.19
C LYS A 344 18.20 -4.41 -16.49
N TRP A 345 17.36 -3.42 -16.79
CA TRP A 345 16.63 -3.30 -18.06
C TRP A 345 16.70 -1.87 -18.59
N LYS A 346 16.69 -1.71 -19.91
CA LYS A 346 16.47 -0.41 -20.55
C LYS A 346 14.96 -0.23 -20.73
N VAL A 347 14.40 0.83 -20.16
CA VAL A 347 12.94 1.08 -20.15
C VAL A 347 12.52 2.27 -21.02
N SER A 348 13.48 3.04 -21.52
CA SER A 348 13.26 4.07 -22.56
C SER A 348 14.55 4.29 -23.36
N ASP A 349 14.41 4.60 -24.65
CA ASP A 349 15.49 5.05 -25.54
C ASP A 349 15.56 6.59 -25.66
N ASP A 350 14.55 7.31 -25.14
CA ASP A 350 14.45 8.77 -25.23
C ASP A 350 15.45 9.43 -24.29
N SER A 351 15.95 10.60 -24.67
CA SER A 351 16.82 11.40 -23.81
C SER A 351 16.09 11.72 -22.50
N ALA A 352 16.81 11.58 -21.38
CA ALA A 352 16.29 11.90 -20.05
C ALA A 352 17.29 12.77 -19.28
N ALA A 353 16.91 14.01 -19.01
CA ALA A 353 17.62 14.90 -18.09
C ALA A 353 17.27 14.57 -16.64
N ARG A 354 15.99 14.43 -16.34
CA ARG A 354 15.47 14.21 -14.99
C ARG A 354 14.30 13.24 -15.04
N ILE A 355 14.03 12.60 -13.91
CA ILE A 355 12.95 11.64 -13.72
C ILE A 355 12.08 12.15 -12.59
N ALA A 356 10.78 12.26 -12.83
CA ALA A 356 9.77 12.47 -11.81
C ALA A 356 9.00 11.17 -11.58
N VAL A 357 8.67 10.85 -10.34
CA VAL A 357 7.99 9.61 -9.95
C VAL A 357 6.69 9.95 -9.24
N ALA A 358 5.59 9.36 -9.69
CA ALA A 358 4.29 9.40 -9.05
C ALA A 358 3.37 8.36 -9.69
N ASP A 359 2.23 8.10 -9.06
CA ASP A 359 1.13 7.35 -9.67
C ASP A 359 0.36 8.30 -10.61
N PHE A 360 0.79 8.39 -11.89
CA PHE A 360 0.26 9.41 -12.81
C PHE A 360 -1.11 9.06 -13.37
N ASP A 361 -1.53 7.80 -13.28
CA ASP A 361 -2.84 7.35 -13.74
C ASP A 361 -3.77 6.79 -12.66
N ASN A 362 -3.34 6.80 -11.40
CA ASN A 362 -4.06 6.33 -10.22
C ASN A 362 -4.36 4.82 -10.27
N ASP A 363 -3.47 4.03 -10.85
CA ASP A 363 -3.54 2.57 -10.82
C ASP A 363 -2.95 1.96 -9.53
N GLY A 364 -2.43 2.83 -8.66
CA GLY A 364 -1.78 2.52 -7.40
C GLY A 364 -0.27 2.29 -7.53
N PHE A 365 0.27 2.05 -8.72
CA PHE A 365 1.69 1.82 -8.99
C PHE A 365 2.41 3.12 -9.28
N LEU A 366 3.70 3.14 -8.98
CA LEU A 366 4.52 4.27 -9.35
C LEU A 366 4.85 4.18 -10.85
N ASP A 367 4.52 5.25 -11.56
CA ASP A 367 4.96 5.55 -12.91
C ASP A 367 6.19 6.46 -12.87
N PHE A 368 6.74 6.75 -14.05
CA PHE A 368 7.75 7.80 -14.15
C PHE A 368 7.54 8.70 -15.37
N ALA A 369 7.93 9.96 -15.21
CA ALA A 369 7.98 10.96 -16.26
C ALA A 369 9.42 11.40 -16.51
N THR A 370 9.74 11.76 -17.74
CA THR A 370 11.03 12.31 -18.13
C THR A 370 10.87 13.57 -18.97
N ILE A 371 11.92 14.39 -18.97
CA ILE A 371 12.13 15.44 -19.97
C ILE A 371 13.47 15.21 -20.65
N SER A 372 13.56 15.42 -21.96
CA SER A 372 14.82 15.35 -22.69
C SER A 372 15.83 16.37 -22.20
N TYR A 373 17.10 16.01 -22.23
CA TYR A 373 18.18 16.94 -21.95
C TYR A 373 18.52 17.70 -23.22
N ASN A 374 18.07 18.96 -23.29
CA ASN A 374 18.35 19.84 -24.40
C ASN A 374 18.86 21.19 -23.88
N VAL A 375 20.16 21.24 -23.60
CA VAL A 375 20.83 22.41 -23.02
C VAL A 375 22.03 22.80 -23.90
N PRO A 376 21.96 23.95 -24.60
CA PRO A 376 23.08 24.47 -25.38
C PRO A 376 24.36 24.60 -24.55
N GLY A 377 25.50 24.26 -25.15
CA GLY A 377 26.80 24.24 -24.46
C GLY A 377 27.11 22.94 -23.71
N TYR A 378 26.13 22.04 -23.57
CA TYR A 378 26.30 20.72 -22.98
C TYR A 378 25.92 19.62 -23.98
N TYR A 379 24.64 19.28 -24.04
CA TYR A 379 24.10 18.26 -24.94
C TYR A 379 22.71 18.67 -25.40
N THR A 380 22.43 18.47 -26.67
CA THR A 380 21.15 18.80 -27.30
C THR A 380 20.54 17.53 -27.87
N ALA A 381 19.50 17.03 -27.23
CA ALA A 381 18.76 15.86 -27.70
C ALA A 381 18.09 16.11 -29.06
N GLU A 382 18.03 15.06 -29.89
CA GLU A 382 17.21 15.06 -31.09
C GLU A 382 15.73 14.96 -30.67
N ASN A 383 14.89 15.90 -31.15
CA ASN A 383 13.46 16.02 -30.84
C ASN A 383 13.14 16.03 -29.32
N PRO A 384 13.52 17.09 -28.60
CA PRO A 384 13.28 17.20 -27.16
C PRO A 384 11.80 17.06 -26.79
N SER A 385 11.48 16.24 -25.78
CA SER A 385 10.12 15.89 -25.40
C SER A 385 9.96 15.70 -23.89
N ILE A 386 8.71 15.75 -23.43
CA ILE A 386 8.29 15.27 -22.10
C ILE A 386 7.51 13.97 -22.30
N ASN A 387 7.88 12.94 -21.55
CA ASN A 387 7.29 11.60 -21.64
C ASN A 387 6.80 11.12 -20.29
N ILE A 388 5.75 10.30 -20.30
CA ILE A 388 5.35 9.46 -19.19
C ILE A 388 5.37 8.02 -19.65
N PHE A 389 5.86 7.18 -18.76
CA PHE A 389 5.98 5.75 -18.90
C PHE A 389 5.15 5.14 -17.79
N TYR A 390 3.99 4.60 -18.18
CA TYR A 390 3.10 3.95 -17.25
C TYR A 390 3.63 2.56 -16.89
N ASN A 391 3.73 2.26 -15.61
CA ASN A 391 4.33 1.04 -15.10
C ASN A 391 3.36 -0.14 -15.14
N ARG A 392 3.08 -0.60 -16.37
CA ARG A 392 2.23 -1.77 -16.61
C ARG A 392 2.95 -3.09 -16.37
N PHE A 393 4.27 -3.08 -16.32
CA PHE A 393 5.05 -4.30 -16.07
C PHE A 393 4.92 -4.75 -14.62
N ALA A 394 4.97 -3.84 -13.65
CA ALA A 394 4.70 -4.14 -12.24
C ALA A 394 3.30 -4.74 -12.04
N GLN A 395 2.28 -4.22 -12.73
CA GLN A 395 0.94 -4.80 -12.75
C GLN A 395 0.87 -6.23 -13.29
N GLN A 396 1.82 -6.62 -14.14
CA GLN A 396 1.93 -7.99 -14.67
C GLN A 396 2.79 -8.89 -13.78
N MET A 397 3.71 -8.30 -13.01
CA MET A 397 4.64 -8.97 -12.09
C MET A 397 4.04 -9.22 -10.71
N LEU A 398 3.22 -8.30 -10.21
CA LEU A 398 2.15 -8.67 -9.29
C LEU A 398 1.15 -9.40 -10.14
N PRO A 399 1.10 -10.73 -10.03
CA PRO A 399 0.08 -11.41 -10.78
C PRO A 399 -1.25 -10.88 -10.23
N ASP A 400 -2.23 -10.74 -11.10
CA ASP A 400 -3.64 -11.12 -10.94
C ASP A 400 -4.02 -11.96 -9.69
N LYS A 401 -3.07 -12.64 -9.05
CA LYS A 401 -3.11 -13.42 -7.80
C LYS A 401 -3.25 -12.64 -6.49
N ASN A 402 -3.22 -11.31 -6.43
CA ASN A 402 -3.39 -10.60 -5.14
C ASN A 402 -4.73 -9.90 -4.97
N GLU A 403 -5.67 -10.08 -5.90
CA GLU A 403 -7.06 -9.60 -5.77
C GLU A 403 -8.08 -10.74 -5.86
N ILE A 404 -9.25 -10.56 -5.25
CA ILE A 404 -10.38 -11.48 -5.45
C ILE A 404 -10.84 -11.38 -6.91
N GLN A 405 -10.77 -12.50 -7.64
CA GLN A 405 -11.30 -12.60 -8.99
C GLN A 405 -12.59 -13.38 -9.00
N VAL A 406 -13.47 -13.04 -9.95
CA VAL A 406 -14.72 -13.74 -10.20
C VAL A 406 -14.76 -14.15 -11.66
N LEU A 407 -14.81 -15.46 -11.88
CA LEU A 407 -14.91 -16.07 -13.18
C LEU A 407 -16.31 -16.67 -13.34
N LYS A 408 -16.92 -16.42 -14.49
CA LYS A 408 -18.13 -17.12 -14.89
C LYS A 408 -17.77 -18.50 -15.42
N GLN A 409 -18.34 -19.54 -14.81
CA GLN A 409 -18.22 -20.91 -15.27
C GLN A 409 -19.62 -21.45 -15.57
N ASN A 410 -19.99 -21.50 -16.85
CA ASN A 410 -21.36 -21.75 -17.29
C ASN A 410 -22.35 -20.71 -16.72
N ASN A 411 -23.30 -21.15 -15.89
CA ASN A 411 -24.26 -20.29 -15.18
C ASN A 411 -23.89 -20.10 -13.69
N ASP A 412 -22.65 -20.40 -13.31
CA ASP A 412 -22.17 -20.29 -11.92
C ASP A 412 -21.00 -19.31 -11.80
N LEU A 413 -20.74 -18.86 -10.57
CA LEU A 413 -19.54 -18.09 -10.23
C LEU A 413 -18.48 -18.99 -9.61
N LEU A 414 -17.23 -18.78 -10.05
CA LEU A 414 -16.01 -19.28 -9.45
C LEU A 414 -15.22 -18.09 -8.90
N PHE A 415 -15.04 -18.05 -7.59
CA PHE A 415 -14.19 -17.08 -6.92
C PHE A 415 -12.77 -17.62 -6.82
N LYS A 416 -11.79 -16.82 -7.23
CA LYS A 416 -10.37 -17.06 -6.97
C LYS A 416 -9.88 -16.02 -5.98
N VAL A 417 -9.39 -16.46 -4.83
CA VAL A 417 -9.00 -15.58 -3.72
C VAL A 417 -7.50 -15.70 -3.41
N PRO A 418 -6.80 -14.59 -3.09
CA PRO A 418 -5.45 -14.67 -2.55
C PRO A 418 -5.41 -15.37 -1.20
N ARG A 419 -4.25 -15.92 -0.85
CA ARG A 419 -4.01 -16.42 0.51
C ARG A 419 -3.95 -15.22 1.47
N PRO A 420 -4.70 -15.24 2.58
CA PRO A 420 -4.72 -14.11 3.50
C PRO A 420 -3.34 -13.73 4.04
N ASN A 421 -2.45 -14.71 4.25
CA ASN A 421 -1.08 -14.47 4.72
C ASN A 421 -0.13 -13.81 3.69
N LYS A 422 -0.53 -13.75 2.41
CA LYS A 422 0.19 -13.07 1.33
C LYS A 422 -0.50 -11.78 0.88
N ALA A 423 -1.71 -11.51 1.39
CA ALA A 423 -2.45 -10.30 1.04
C ALA A 423 -1.73 -9.07 1.60
N LEU A 424 -1.56 -8.05 0.75
CA LEU A 424 -0.91 -6.79 1.12
C LEU A 424 -1.91 -5.77 1.68
N GLN A 425 -3.17 -5.86 1.24
CA GLN A 425 -4.22 -4.93 1.62
C GLN A 425 -5.55 -5.65 1.85
N TYR A 426 -6.43 -4.98 2.58
CA TYR A 426 -7.79 -5.45 2.79
C TYR A 426 -8.60 -5.37 1.52
N GLN A 427 -9.42 -6.38 1.30
CA GLN A 427 -10.35 -6.44 0.19
C GLN A 427 -11.71 -6.87 0.71
N GLU A 428 -12.77 -6.32 0.14
CA GLU A 428 -14.15 -6.74 0.35
C GLU A 428 -14.88 -6.69 -0.98
N LEU A 429 -15.45 -7.82 -1.39
CA LEU A 429 -16.20 -7.96 -2.62
C LEU A 429 -17.63 -8.38 -2.28
N PRO A 430 -18.63 -7.48 -2.37
CA PRO A 430 -20.02 -7.86 -2.35
C PRO A 430 -20.35 -8.65 -3.62
N PHE A 431 -21.14 -9.72 -3.50
CA PHE A 431 -21.50 -10.55 -4.66
C PHE A 431 -22.98 -10.90 -4.72
N ILE A 432 -23.68 -11.01 -3.59
CA ILE A 432 -25.14 -11.22 -3.54
C ILE A 432 -25.76 -10.32 -2.48
N THR A 433 -26.94 -9.78 -2.78
CA THR A 433 -27.82 -9.15 -1.78
C THR A 433 -29.12 -9.93 -1.72
N MET A 434 -29.47 -10.46 -0.54
CA MET A 434 -30.72 -11.19 -0.31
C MET A 434 -31.58 -10.42 0.68
N ASN A 435 -32.74 -9.93 0.23
CA ASN A 435 -33.65 -9.10 1.04
C ASN A 435 -32.93 -7.96 1.80
N GLY A 436 -31.94 -7.34 1.16
CA GLY A 436 -31.13 -6.26 1.72
C GLY A 436 -29.93 -6.69 2.57
N VAL A 437 -29.79 -7.98 2.90
CA VAL A 437 -28.57 -8.51 3.53
C VAL A 437 -27.51 -8.70 2.46
N VAL A 438 -26.39 -7.99 2.57
CA VAL A 438 -25.28 -8.04 1.60
C VAL A 438 -24.29 -9.12 2.03
N PHE A 439 -23.95 -10.00 1.09
CA PHE A 439 -23.01 -11.10 1.26
C PHE A 439 -21.71 -10.68 0.56
N SER A 440 -20.61 -10.63 1.31
CA SER A 440 -19.30 -10.22 0.80
C SER A 440 -18.22 -11.23 1.15
N LEU A 441 -17.30 -11.48 0.22
CA LEU A 441 -16.02 -12.11 0.54
C LEU A 441 -15.02 -11.03 0.92
N ALA A 442 -14.30 -11.24 2.02
CA ALA A 442 -13.30 -10.29 2.47
C ALA A 442 -11.98 -10.95 2.87
N ILE A 443 -10.88 -10.27 2.59
CA ILE A 443 -9.53 -10.72 2.92
C ILE A 443 -8.90 -9.67 3.81
N VAL A 444 -8.45 -10.10 4.99
CA VAL A 444 -7.79 -9.25 5.97
C VAL A 444 -6.32 -9.69 6.04
N PRO A 445 -5.36 -8.82 5.67
CA PRO A 445 -3.92 -9.12 5.72
C PRO A 445 -3.42 -9.49 7.11
N PRO A 446 -2.19 -10.00 7.24
CA PRO A 446 -1.54 -10.18 8.52
C PRO A 446 -1.44 -8.87 9.31
N HIS A 447 -1.48 -8.98 10.63
CA HIS A 447 -1.27 -7.86 11.56
C HIS A 447 -2.18 -6.63 11.34
N SER A 448 -3.30 -6.82 10.66
CA SER A 448 -4.22 -5.75 10.31
C SER A 448 -5.32 -5.61 11.36
N SER A 449 -5.91 -4.42 11.42
CA SER A 449 -7.09 -4.17 12.24
C SER A 449 -8.20 -3.49 11.45
N ARG A 450 -9.44 -3.94 11.63
CA ARG A 450 -10.61 -3.45 10.89
C ARG A 450 -11.74 -3.07 11.84
N GLN A 451 -12.48 -2.03 11.48
CA GLN A 451 -13.72 -1.67 12.16
C GLN A 451 -14.81 -2.69 11.80
N VAL A 452 -15.67 -2.99 12.75
CA VAL A 452 -16.83 -3.86 12.64
C VAL A 452 -17.97 -3.17 13.38
N ASP A 453 -19.06 -2.92 12.67
CA ASP A 453 -20.25 -2.29 13.23
C ASP A 453 -21.24 -3.36 13.76
N ASN A 454 -22.28 -2.91 14.48
CA ASN A 454 -23.29 -3.80 15.07
C ASN A 454 -24.20 -4.50 14.02
N ASN A 455 -24.04 -4.18 12.74
CA ASN A 455 -24.82 -4.77 11.64
C ASN A 455 -23.96 -5.74 10.81
N THR A 456 -22.77 -6.08 11.29
CA THR A 456 -21.80 -6.92 10.58
C THR A 456 -21.65 -8.28 11.29
N TYR A 457 -21.91 -9.35 10.53
CA TYR A 457 -21.84 -10.74 11.01
C TYR A 457 -20.78 -11.48 10.20
N ILE A 458 -19.87 -12.20 10.87
CA ILE A 458 -18.65 -12.71 10.24
C ILE A 458 -18.52 -14.22 10.43
N LYS A 459 -18.47 -14.94 9.31
CA LYS A 459 -18.02 -16.34 9.24
C LYS A 459 -16.58 -16.38 8.74
N VAL A 460 -15.67 -16.94 9.53
CA VAL A 460 -14.28 -17.14 9.10
C VAL A 460 -14.21 -18.37 8.20
N MET A 461 -13.46 -18.26 7.11
CA MET A 461 -13.29 -19.30 6.09
C MET A 461 -11.86 -19.81 5.99
N ASP A 462 -10.88 -18.98 6.35
CA ASP A 462 -9.47 -19.34 6.51
C ASP A 462 -8.79 -18.35 7.48
N GLY A 463 -7.76 -18.78 8.19
CA GLY A 463 -7.05 -17.94 9.17
C GLY A 463 -7.81 -17.69 10.48
N ILE A 464 -7.52 -16.55 11.13
CA ILE A 464 -8.04 -16.22 12.47
C ILE A 464 -8.29 -14.72 12.64
N ILE A 465 -9.43 -14.39 13.24
CA ILE A 465 -9.70 -13.04 13.74
C ILE A 465 -9.75 -13.03 15.28
N MET A 466 -9.33 -11.91 15.86
CA MET A 466 -9.31 -11.67 17.30
C MET A 466 -9.94 -10.32 17.63
N TRP A 467 -10.63 -10.22 18.76
CA TRP A 467 -11.18 -8.96 19.26
C TRP A 467 -11.14 -8.92 20.79
N THR A 468 -11.36 -7.74 21.36
CA THR A 468 -11.39 -7.56 22.82
C THR A 468 -12.83 -7.39 23.27
N ASP A 469 -13.24 -8.22 24.22
CA ASP A 469 -14.55 -8.15 24.87
C ASP A 469 -14.39 -7.79 26.36
N SER A 470 -15.35 -7.03 26.88
CA SER A 470 -15.47 -6.74 28.30
C SER A 470 -16.42 -7.76 28.93
N SER A 471 -15.90 -8.65 29.78
CA SER A 471 -16.76 -9.54 30.57
C SER A 471 -17.76 -8.70 31.36
N LYS A 472 -19.07 -8.91 31.17
CA LYS A 472 -20.12 -8.23 31.94
C LYS A 472 -19.88 -8.46 33.44
N GLY A 473 -19.32 -7.47 34.14
CA GLY A 473 -19.14 -7.46 35.59
C GLY A 473 -17.71 -7.53 36.15
N SER A 474 -16.66 -7.71 35.32
CA SER A 474 -15.26 -7.58 35.76
C SER A 474 -14.48 -6.66 34.84
N HIS A 475 -13.65 -5.76 35.40
CA HIS A 475 -12.72 -4.88 34.67
C HIS A 475 -11.59 -5.65 33.93
N GLN A 476 -11.80 -6.92 33.58
CA GLN A 476 -10.83 -7.77 32.91
C GLN A 476 -11.17 -7.83 31.42
N ARG A 477 -10.27 -7.33 30.59
CA ARG A 477 -10.34 -7.43 29.14
C ARG A 477 -10.02 -8.86 28.72
N VAL A 478 -10.91 -9.48 27.96
CA VAL A 478 -10.71 -10.84 27.45
C VAL A 478 -10.55 -10.78 25.94
N THR A 479 -9.46 -11.34 25.42
CA THR A 479 -9.30 -11.53 23.98
C THR A 479 -10.13 -12.74 23.56
N GLN A 480 -11.06 -12.50 22.63
CA GLN A 480 -11.82 -13.52 21.95
C GLN A 480 -11.23 -13.77 20.57
N SER A 481 -11.48 -14.95 20.01
CA SER A 481 -11.03 -15.30 18.67
C SER A 481 -12.05 -16.15 17.93
N ARG A 482 -12.01 -16.10 16.61
CA ARG A 482 -12.80 -16.96 15.72
C ARG A 482 -11.94 -17.48 14.58
N GLN A 483 -12.17 -18.74 14.24
CA GLN A 483 -11.49 -19.48 13.17
C GLN A 483 -12.53 -20.17 12.27
N LEU A 484 -12.06 -20.98 11.32
CA LEU A 484 -12.89 -21.76 10.39
C LEU A 484 -13.96 -22.60 11.10
N LEU A 485 -13.62 -23.25 12.22
CA LEU A 485 -14.54 -24.12 12.97
C LEU A 485 -14.73 -23.64 14.40
N SER A 486 -15.97 -23.71 14.88
CA SER A 486 -16.29 -23.67 16.31
C SER A 486 -16.20 -25.08 16.92
N GLU A 487 -16.37 -25.17 18.24
CA GLU A 487 -16.31 -26.46 18.94
C GLU A 487 -17.37 -27.45 18.42
N PRO A 488 -17.04 -28.76 18.31
CA PRO A 488 -17.96 -29.76 17.79
C PRO A 488 -19.31 -29.74 18.49
N ARG A 489 -20.38 -29.81 17.68
CA ARG A 489 -21.77 -29.83 18.16
C ARG A 489 -22.15 -28.64 19.06
N THR A 490 -21.47 -27.50 18.92
CA THR A 490 -21.85 -26.22 19.56
C THR A 490 -22.50 -25.27 18.57
N VAL A 491 -23.06 -24.17 19.08
CA VAL A 491 -23.69 -23.11 18.28
C VAL A 491 -23.14 -21.77 18.76
N VAL A 492 -22.66 -20.94 17.83
CA VAL A 492 -22.02 -19.64 18.14
C VAL A 492 -22.60 -18.54 17.26
N THR A 493 -22.79 -17.34 17.84
CA THR A 493 -23.24 -16.15 17.10
C THR A 493 -22.19 -15.75 16.08
N LEU A 494 -22.55 -15.21 14.91
CA LEU A 494 -21.64 -14.55 13.97
C LEU A 494 -21.39 -13.07 14.30
N GLU A 495 -22.17 -12.50 15.22
CA GLU A 495 -21.98 -11.14 15.70
C GLU A 495 -20.66 -11.02 16.46
N ILE A 496 -19.94 -9.92 16.24
CA ILE A 496 -18.69 -9.62 16.94
C ILE A 496 -18.92 -8.49 17.93
N HIS A 497 -19.07 -8.84 19.21
CA HIS A 497 -19.12 -7.85 20.29
C HIS A 497 -17.70 -7.43 20.68
N SER A 498 -17.24 -6.30 20.14
CA SER A 498 -15.92 -5.74 20.43
C SER A 498 -16.03 -4.39 21.14
N GLU A 499 -15.33 -4.21 22.27
CA GLU A 499 -15.35 -2.98 23.09
C GLU A 499 -14.99 -1.73 22.26
N ASN A 500 -14.03 -1.90 21.33
CA ASN A 500 -13.57 -0.84 20.45
C ASN A 500 -14.11 -0.94 19.02
N GLN A 501 -15.11 -1.82 18.79
CA GLN A 501 -15.70 -2.08 17.47
C GLN A 501 -14.67 -2.56 16.44
N ARG A 502 -13.61 -3.26 16.87
CA ARG A 502 -12.56 -3.73 15.95
C ARG A 502 -12.25 -5.21 16.07
N ILE A 503 -11.87 -5.78 14.93
CA ILE A 503 -11.19 -7.07 14.82
C ILE A 503 -9.72 -6.86 14.44
N ARG A 504 -8.89 -7.87 14.69
CA ARG A 504 -7.47 -7.94 14.35
C ARG A 504 -7.09 -9.33 13.85
N THR A 505 -6.06 -9.42 13.03
CA THR A 505 -5.49 -10.68 12.53
C THR A 505 -4.08 -10.92 13.05
N GLY A 506 -3.67 -12.19 13.12
CA GLY A 506 -2.29 -12.60 13.41
C GLY A 506 -1.44 -12.68 12.13
N ASN A 507 -0.39 -13.49 12.16
CA ASN A 507 0.51 -13.72 11.00
C ASN A 507 -0.22 -14.36 9.80
N GLU A 508 -1.28 -15.12 10.06
CA GLU A 508 -2.00 -15.87 9.02
C GLU A 508 -2.95 -14.99 8.19
N GLY A 509 -3.27 -13.78 8.63
CA GLY A 509 -4.41 -13.03 8.07
C GLY A 509 -5.75 -13.75 8.31
N ALA A 510 -6.78 -13.37 7.55
CA ALA A 510 -8.06 -14.10 7.52
C ALA A 510 -8.82 -13.93 6.18
N LEU A 511 -9.47 -15.00 5.71
CA LEU A 511 -10.52 -14.99 4.69
C LEU A 511 -11.87 -15.08 5.38
N LEU A 512 -12.79 -14.18 5.04
CA LEU A 512 -14.06 -14.00 5.73
C LEU A 512 -15.21 -14.02 4.72
N MET A 513 -16.33 -14.61 5.14
CA MET A 513 -17.66 -14.30 4.61
C MET A 513 -18.31 -13.30 5.56
N ILE A 514 -18.66 -12.13 5.03
CA ILE A 514 -19.32 -11.06 5.76
C ILE A 514 -20.79 -11.01 5.32
N PHE A 515 -21.69 -10.96 6.31
CA PHE A 515 -23.09 -10.65 6.11
C PHE A 515 -23.38 -9.28 6.74
N LYS A 516 -23.79 -8.32 5.93
CA LYS A 516 -24.11 -6.96 6.39
C LYS A 516 -25.61 -6.70 6.29
N THR A 517 -26.23 -6.36 7.42
CA THR A 517 -27.66 -6.02 7.46
C THR A 517 -27.88 -4.52 7.25
N PRO A 518 -29.00 -4.10 6.64
CA PRO A 518 -29.31 -2.69 6.42
C PRO A 518 -29.73 -1.96 7.71
N GLY A 519 -30.01 -2.70 8.79
CA GLY A 519 -30.44 -2.20 10.08
C GLY A 519 -30.48 -3.30 11.15
N ASN A 520 -31.20 -3.06 12.24
CA ASN A 520 -31.31 -4.02 13.33
C ASN A 520 -32.03 -5.28 12.85
N ILE A 521 -31.43 -6.43 13.10
CA ILE A 521 -31.94 -7.74 12.71
C ILE A 521 -33.35 -8.04 13.26
N ASN A 522 -33.69 -7.48 14.43
CA ASN A 522 -35.00 -7.68 15.04
C ASN A 522 -36.13 -7.02 14.23
N ASP A 523 -35.79 -6.10 13.33
CA ASP A 523 -36.73 -5.41 12.45
C ASP A 523 -36.91 -6.14 11.10
N ALA A 524 -36.17 -7.24 10.86
CA ALA A 524 -36.25 -8.01 9.62
C ALA A 524 -37.63 -8.67 9.47
N GLN A 525 -38.25 -8.51 8.30
CA GLN A 525 -39.54 -9.13 8.02
C GLN A 525 -39.43 -10.65 7.92
N LYS A 526 -40.40 -11.35 8.51
CA LYS A 526 -40.54 -12.80 8.34
C LYS A 526 -40.90 -13.12 6.89
N ILE A 527 -40.33 -14.21 6.39
CA ILE A 527 -40.60 -14.72 5.04
C ILE A 527 -41.64 -15.82 5.18
N ASP A 528 -42.84 -15.59 4.70
CA ASP A 528 -43.99 -16.50 4.68
C ASP A 528 -44.30 -17.05 3.28
N ASP A 529 -43.61 -16.55 2.24
CA ASP A 529 -43.67 -17.02 0.86
C ASP A 529 -42.30 -16.81 0.20
N MET A 530 -41.72 -17.88 -0.37
CA MET A 530 -40.41 -17.82 -1.05
C MET A 530 -40.39 -16.88 -2.26
N LYS A 531 -41.55 -16.54 -2.85
CA LYS A 531 -41.63 -15.53 -3.91
C LYS A 531 -41.30 -14.10 -3.44
N LYS A 532 -41.32 -13.86 -2.13
CA LYS A 532 -40.94 -12.58 -1.51
C LYS A 532 -39.43 -12.45 -1.31
N VAL A 533 -38.67 -13.53 -1.55
CA VAL A 533 -37.21 -13.50 -1.46
C VAL A 533 -36.66 -12.89 -2.74
N ILE A 534 -36.08 -11.70 -2.61
CA ILE A 534 -35.40 -10.99 -3.68
C ILE A 534 -33.91 -11.24 -3.52
N ILE A 535 -33.27 -11.67 -4.61
CA ILE A 535 -31.84 -11.94 -4.67
C ILE A 535 -31.27 -11.16 -5.84
N ASP A 536 -30.39 -10.23 -5.53
CA ASP A 536 -29.71 -9.40 -6.52
C ASP A 536 -28.24 -9.80 -6.61
N ASN A 537 -27.77 -10.03 -7.83
CA ASN A 537 -26.34 -10.13 -8.12
C ASN A 537 -25.71 -8.76 -7.87
N SER A 538 -24.87 -8.67 -6.85
CA SER A 538 -24.33 -7.42 -6.31
C SER A 538 -22.87 -7.19 -6.70
N LEU A 539 -22.38 -7.91 -7.70
CA LEU A 539 -21.02 -7.71 -8.23
C LEU A 539 -20.83 -6.27 -8.74
N PRO A 540 -19.73 -5.59 -8.38
CA PRO A 540 -19.44 -4.22 -8.80
C PRO A 540 -19.35 -4.05 -10.32
N GLU A 541 -19.61 -2.84 -10.83
CA GLU A 541 -19.58 -2.51 -12.27
C GLU A 541 -18.26 -2.83 -12.99
N SER A 542 -17.16 -2.98 -12.25
CA SER A 542 -15.87 -3.42 -12.76
C SER A 542 -15.88 -4.85 -13.34
N TYR A 543 -16.88 -5.68 -13.00
CA TYR A 543 -17.00 -7.03 -13.51
C TYR A 543 -17.79 -7.10 -14.84
N PRO A 544 -17.49 -8.09 -15.71
CA PRO A 544 -18.17 -8.26 -17.00
C PRO A 544 -19.69 -8.30 -16.86
N GLU A 545 -20.37 -7.59 -17.77
CA GLU A 545 -21.84 -7.47 -17.75
C GLU A 545 -22.54 -8.83 -17.74
N ASP A 546 -22.03 -9.80 -18.50
CA ASP A 546 -22.60 -11.14 -18.61
C ASP A 546 -22.43 -12.00 -17.35
N THR A 547 -21.51 -11.61 -16.46
CA THR A 547 -21.29 -12.20 -15.13
C THR A 547 -22.21 -11.54 -14.10
N ARG A 548 -22.40 -10.22 -14.20
CA ARG A 548 -23.33 -9.45 -13.36
C ARG A 548 -24.80 -9.74 -13.67
N GLN A 549 -25.12 -10.20 -14.88
CA GLN A 549 -26.46 -10.57 -15.31
C GLN A 549 -26.85 -12.01 -14.96
N LEU A 550 -25.98 -12.78 -14.28
CA LEU A 550 -26.37 -14.09 -13.77
C LEU A 550 -27.46 -13.94 -12.71
N ASP A 551 -28.52 -14.73 -12.88
CA ASP A 551 -29.69 -14.76 -12.01
C ASP A 551 -29.59 -15.89 -10.98
N PHE A 552 -29.87 -15.57 -9.72
CA PHE A 552 -29.82 -16.51 -8.61
C PHE A 552 -31.19 -16.61 -7.97
N GLN A 553 -31.75 -17.82 -7.96
CA GLN A 553 -33.09 -18.05 -7.45
C GLN A 553 -33.20 -19.36 -6.68
N PHE A 554 -34.08 -19.35 -5.68
CA PHE A 554 -34.47 -20.57 -4.99
C PHE A 554 -35.38 -21.42 -5.89
N ILE A 555 -34.97 -22.68 -6.10
CA ILE A 555 -35.73 -23.67 -6.84
C ILE A 555 -36.27 -24.69 -5.83
N ARG A 556 -37.57 -24.99 -5.91
CA ARG A 556 -38.18 -26.02 -5.07
C ARG A 556 -37.50 -27.36 -5.32
N TYR A 557 -37.07 -28.03 -4.26
CA TYR A 557 -36.12 -29.12 -4.33
C TYR A 557 -36.66 -30.35 -5.06
N ASP A 558 -37.99 -30.56 -5.05
CA ASP A 558 -38.63 -31.63 -5.81
C ASP A 558 -38.52 -31.50 -7.35
N LYS A 559 -38.12 -30.32 -7.84
CA LYS A 559 -37.75 -30.10 -9.25
C LYS A 559 -36.31 -30.50 -9.56
N LEU A 560 -35.47 -30.62 -8.53
CA LEU A 560 -34.06 -31.00 -8.63
C LEU A 560 -33.89 -32.49 -8.30
N ASP A 561 -34.61 -32.99 -7.30
CA ASP A 561 -34.69 -34.40 -6.92
C ASP A 561 -36.15 -34.87 -6.87
N SER A 562 -36.52 -35.74 -7.81
CA SER A 562 -37.88 -36.29 -7.92
C SER A 562 -38.25 -37.37 -6.91
N SER A 563 -37.39 -37.64 -5.92
CA SER A 563 -37.63 -38.60 -4.85
C SER A 563 -38.93 -38.29 -4.09
N ALA A 564 -39.74 -39.33 -3.85
CA ALA A 564 -41.07 -39.17 -3.26
C ALA A 564 -41.08 -38.47 -1.89
N HIS A 565 -39.97 -38.50 -1.15
CA HIS A 565 -39.83 -37.83 0.14
C HIS A 565 -39.90 -36.29 0.05
N PHE A 566 -39.37 -35.68 -1.02
CA PHE A 566 -39.29 -34.22 -1.15
C PHE A 566 -40.47 -33.61 -1.90
N LYS A 567 -41.30 -34.45 -2.50
CA LYS A 567 -42.44 -34.03 -3.32
C LYS A 567 -43.38 -33.12 -2.54
N ASP A 568 -43.71 -31.98 -3.13
CA ASP A 568 -44.64 -30.99 -2.59
C ASP A 568 -44.26 -30.42 -1.20
N LEU A 569 -42.99 -30.54 -0.80
CA LEU A 569 -42.47 -29.83 0.37
C LEU A 569 -42.08 -28.40 0.01
N GLU A 570 -42.31 -27.49 0.95
CA GLU A 570 -41.78 -26.12 0.94
C GLU A 570 -40.27 -26.14 1.28
N PHE A 571 -39.50 -26.88 0.49
CA PHE A 571 -38.06 -27.06 0.60
C PHE A 571 -37.39 -26.59 -0.68
N TYR A 572 -36.40 -25.72 -0.57
CA TYR A 572 -35.80 -25.01 -1.69
C TYR A 572 -34.28 -25.02 -1.61
N ASN A 573 -33.64 -25.04 -2.77
CA ASN A 573 -32.21 -24.86 -2.92
C ASN A 573 -31.93 -23.71 -3.87
N MET A 574 -30.95 -22.89 -3.52
CA MET A 574 -30.30 -21.99 -4.46
C MET A 574 -28.88 -22.52 -4.66
N LYS A 575 -28.60 -22.91 -5.90
CA LYS A 575 -27.26 -23.30 -6.32
C LYS A 575 -26.29 -22.15 -6.03
N GLY A 576 -25.13 -22.46 -5.49
CA GLY A 576 -24.15 -21.41 -5.18
C GLY A 576 -22.82 -21.62 -5.88
N PHE A 577 -21.74 -21.26 -5.19
CA PHE A 577 -20.50 -20.80 -5.79
C PHE A 577 -19.30 -21.54 -5.26
N ARG A 578 -18.33 -21.72 -6.13
CA ARG A 578 -17.05 -22.34 -5.76
C ARG A 578 -16.03 -21.26 -5.40
N ILE A 579 -15.23 -21.52 -4.38
CA ILE A 579 -14.14 -20.63 -3.95
C ILE A 579 -12.85 -21.44 -3.89
N ASP A 580 -11.83 -20.98 -4.62
CA ASP A 580 -10.50 -21.60 -4.65
C ASP A 580 -9.41 -20.55 -4.38
N PHE A 581 -8.24 -21.00 -3.90
CA PHE A 581 -7.06 -20.16 -3.87
C PHE A 581 -6.54 -19.89 -5.28
N ILE A 582 -6.17 -18.63 -5.54
CA ILE A 582 -5.71 -18.17 -6.85
C ILE A 582 -4.27 -18.59 -7.18
N ASP A 583 -3.46 -18.97 -6.17
CA ASP A 583 -2.06 -19.30 -6.40
C ASP A 583 -1.87 -20.71 -6.97
N ASN A 584 -2.73 -21.66 -6.61
CA ASN A 584 -2.62 -23.08 -6.96
C ASN A 584 -3.96 -23.78 -7.29
N ASP A 585 -5.07 -23.05 -7.41
CA ASP A 585 -6.42 -23.59 -7.63
C ASP A 585 -6.90 -24.59 -6.57
N GLU A 586 -6.30 -24.57 -5.37
CA GLU A 586 -6.72 -25.39 -4.24
C GLU A 586 -8.14 -25.00 -3.82
N HIS A 587 -9.02 -26.00 -3.80
CA HIS A 587 -10.41 -25.79 -3.43
C HIS A 587 -10.53 -25.47 -1.94
N ILE A 588 -11.20 -24.36 -1.62
CA ILE A 588 -11.46 -23.93 -0.25
C ILE A 588 -12.82 -24.47 0.19
N CYS A 589 -13.87 -24.04 -0.50
CA CYS A 589 -15.23 -24.48 -0.22
C CYS A 589 -16.18 -24.25 -1.39
N TYR A 590 -17.26 -25.03 -1.40
CA TYR A 590 -18.47 -24.72 -2.15
C TYR A 590 -19.51 -24.13 -1.20
N ILE A 591 -20.16 -23.05 -1.61
CA ILE A 591 -21.20 -22.38 -0.82
C ILE A 591 -22.52 -22.52 -1.55
N GLN A 592 -23.59 -22.87 -0.86
CA GLN A 592 -24.95 -22.84 -1.41
C GLN A 592 -25.97 -22.45 -0.35
N LEU A 593 -27.18 -22.10 -0.77
CA LEU A 593 -28.24 -21.67 0.14
C LEU A 593 -29.44 -22.61 0.07
N TRP A 594 -30.12 -22.74 1.19
CA TRP A 594 -31.31 -23.58 1.32
C TRP A 594 -32.39 -22.83 2.10
N ALA A 595 -33.64 -23.19 1.83
CA ALA A 595 -34.78 -22.69 2.58
C ALA A 595 -35.79 -23.80 2.87
N ALA A 596 -36.39 -23.76 4.05
CA ALA A 596 -37.36 -24.76 4.50
C ALA A 596 -38.53 -24.07 5.23
N GLY A 597 -39.76 -24.35 4.80
CA GLY A 597 -40.98 -23.93 5.48
C GLY A 597 -41.19 -24.65 6.82
N GLN A 598 -42.18 -24.24 7.60
CA GLN A 598 -42.41 -24.75 8.94
C GLN A 598 -42.56 -26.29 8.97
N GLY A 599 -41.84 -26.93 9.89
CA GLY A 599 -41.89 -28.38 10.08
C GLY A 599 -41.25 -29.24 8.98
N VAL A 600 -40.73 -28.63 7.91
CA VAL A 600 -40.07 -29.34 6.82
C VAL A 600 -38.78 -30.02 7.31
N ASN A 601 -38.64 -31.30 6.93
CA ASN A 601 -37.43 -32.10 7.11
C ASN A 601 -36.63 -32.05 5.80
N ALA A 602 -35.39 -31.52 5.84
CA ALA A 602 -34.52 -31.40 4.67
C ALA A 602 -33.93 -32.73 4.16
N GLY A 603 -34.30 -33.86 4.78
CA GLY A 603 -33.86 -35.20 4.44
C GLY A 603 -32.72 -35.68 5.33
N VAL A 604 -32.84 -36.90 5.86
CA VAL A 604 -31.80 -37.52 6.69
C VAL A 604 -30.72 -38.14 5.81
N HIS A 605 -29.46 -37.73 6.00
CA HIS A 605 -28.32 -38.15 5.19
C HIS A 605 -27.01 -38.18 6.00
N ASN A 606 -25.91 -38.65 5.39
CA ASN A 606 -24.62 -38.85 6.05
C ASN A 606 -23.39 -38.62 5.12
N HIS A 607 -23.59 -37.98 3.97
CA HIS A 607 -22.57 -37.63 2.97
C HIS A 607 -21.68 -38.80 2.49
N GLU A 608 -22.21 -40.02 2.40
CA GLU A 608 -21.44 -41.19 1.94
C GLU A 608 -21.00 -41.14 0.45
N LYS A 609 -21.48 -40.16 -0.32
CA LYS A 609 -21.25 -40.09 -1.78
C LYS A 609 -20.24 -39.01 -2.19
N ASN A 610 -19.99 -38.01 -1.34
CA ASN A 610 -19.15 -36.85 -1.64
C ASN A 610 -18.27 -36.54 -0.42
N THR A 611 -17.09 -35.96 -0.62
CA THR A 611 -16.17 -35.64 0.48
C THR A 611 -16.08 -34.13 0.69
N PHE A 612 -16.58 -33.67 1.84
CA PHE A 612 -16.47 -32.29 2.32
C PHE A 612 -16.81 -32.21 3.81
N CYS A 613 -16.44 -31.10 4.44
CA CYS A 613 -16.77 -30.75 5.81
C CYS A 613 -17.78 -29.60 5.80
N GLU A 614 -19.05 -29.87 6.12
CA GLU A 614 -20.11 -28.87 6.02
C GLU A 614 -20.40 -28.14 7.34
N VAL A 615 -20.46 -26.83 7.27
CA VAL A 615 -20.94 -25.97 8.36
C VAL A 615 -22.08 -25.11 7.84
N HIS A 616 -23.14 -24.99 8.62
CA HIS A 616 -24.29 -24.16 8.28
C HIS A 616 -24.27 -22.85 9.06
N VAL A 617 -24.59 -21.76 8.36
CA VAL A 617 -24.92 -20.46 8.92
C VAL A 617 -26.40 -20.21 8.70
N CYS A 618 -27.16 -20.04 9.77
CA CYS A 618 -28.56 -19.62 9.65
C CYS A 618 -28.62 -18.13 9.35
N ILE A 619 -29.21 -17.72 8.23
CA ILE A 619 -29.43 -16.31 7.89
C ILE A 619 -30.77 -15.83 8.42
N ILE A 620 -31.79 -16.69 8.39
CA ILE A 620 -33.12 -16.45 8.92
C ILE A 620 -33.62 -17.74 9.58
N ASN A 621 -33.99 -17.69 10.86
CA ASN A 621 -34.73 -18.77 11.51
C ASN A 621 -36.19 -18.32 11.67
N GLY A 622 -37.07 -18.78 10.77
CA GLY A 622 -38.44 -18.27 10.66
C GLY A 622 -39.29 -18.57 11.90
N SER A 623 -39.10 -19.78 12.44
CA SER A 623 -39.81 -20.25 13.63
C SER A 623 -39.13 -19.85 14.96
N GLY A 624 -37.83 -19.54 14.92
CA GLY A 624 -36.94 -19.43 16.07
C GLY A 624 -36.50 -20.77 16.67
N LYS A 625 -36.86 -21.89 16.04
CA LYS A 625 -36.63 -23.26 16.54
C LYS A 625 -36.01 -24.19 15.50
N GLY A 626 -35.76 -23.72 14.27
CA GLY A 626 -35.10 -24.50 13.24
C GLY A 626 -33.63 -24.77 13.55
N GLY A 627 -33.07 -25.83 12.96
CA GLY A 627 -31.64 -26.10 13.05
C GLY A 627 -31.26 -27.55 12.73
N MET A 628 -30.09 -27.95 13.18
CA MET A 628 -29.50 -29.26 12.86
C MET A 628 -29.97 -30.34 13.84
N HIS A 629 -30.40 -31.47 13.29
CA HIS A 629 -30.73 -32.68 14.02
C HIS A 629 -29.75 -33.78 13.63
N TYR A 630 -29.20 -34.51 14.59
CA TYR A 630 -28.19 -35.55 14.33
C TYR A 630 -28.30 -36.72 15.30
N LEU A 631 -27.96 -37.92 14.84
CA LEU A 631 -27.77 -39.08 15.70
C LEU A 631 -26.47 -38.95 16.50
N ASN A 632 -26.44 -39.45 17.73
CA ASN A 632 -25.33 -39.19 18.64
C ASN A 632 -24.02 -39.88 18.20
N SER A 633 -24.11 -40.92 17.37
CA SER A 633 -22.98 -41.70 16.89
C SER A 633 -23.06 -42.00 15.39
N SER A 634 -21.92 -41.87 14.69
CA SER A 634 -21.76 -42.26 13.29
C SER A 634 -21.92 -43.75 13.01
N LYS A 635 -21.90 -44.57 14.05
CA LYS A 635 -22.10 -46.03 13.96
C LYS A 635 -23.58 -46.44 14.01
N GLU A 636 -24.48 -45.51 14.32
CA GLU A 636 -25.91 -45.79 14.38
C GLU A 636 -26.49 -45.97 12.97
N VAL A 637 -27.38 -46.94 12.82
CA VAL A 637 -28.06 -47.23 11.55
C VAL A 637 -29.38 -46.47 11.53
N TYR A 638 -29.52 -45.55 10.58
CA TYR A 638 -30.80 -44.92 10.30
C TYR A 638 -31.68 -45.83 9.44
N ASN A 639 -32.92 -45.99 9.88
CA ASN A 639 -33.98 -46.59 9.10
C ASN A 639 -35.20 -45.65 9.12
N PRO A 640 -35.66 -45.12 7.97
CA PRO A 640 -36.74 -44.14 7.92
C PRO A 640 -38.09 -44.68 8.42
N LEU A 641 -38.26 -46.00 8.51
CA LEU A 641 -39.50 -46.62 9.00
C LEU A 641 -39.50 -46.84 10.53
N THR A 642 -38.33 -46.89 11.16
CA THR A 642 -38.22 -47.31 12.57
C THR A 642 -37.47 -46.35 13.46
N THR A 643 -36.76 -45.36 12.91
CA THR A 643 -36.00 -44.38 13.69
C THR A 643 -36.92 -43.20 14.00
N PRO A 644 -37.34 -43.00 15.27
CA PRO A 644 -38.20 -41.88 15.62
C PRO A 644 -37.43 -40.55 15.59
N ASP A 645 -38.10 -39.43 15.36
CA ASP A 645 -37.49 -38.09 15.42
C ASP A 645 -36.87 -37.80 16.81
N SER A 646 -37.39 -38.41 17.88
CA SER A 646 -36.85 -38.29 19.24
C SER A 646 -35.47 -38.94 19.42
N ALA A 647 -34.98 -39.72 18.44
CA ALA A 647 -33.64 -40.29 18.47
C ALA A 647 -32.56 -39.28 18.09
N PHE A 648 -32.94 -38.14 17.48
CA PHE A 648 -32.01 -37.10 17.07
C PHE A 648 -31.80 -36.08 18.20
N GLU A 649 -30.54 -35.77 18.46
CA GLU A 649 -30.16 -34.58 19.22
C GLU A 649 -30.40 -33.33 18.37
N GLN A 650 -30.76 -32.22 19.01
CA GLN A 650 -31.10 -30.97 18.32
C GLN A 650 -30.13 -29.84 18.67
N LEU A 651 -29.61 -29.17 17.64
CA LEU A 651 -28.98 -27.85 17.73
C LEU A 651 -29.91 -26.84 17.06
N VAL A 652 -30.58 -26.02 17.86
CA VAL A 652 -31.30 -24.85 17.32
C VAL A 652 -30.27 -23.82 16.87
N LEU A 653 -30.39 -23.32 15.65
CA LEU A 653 -29.49 -22.31 15.10
C LEU A 653 -30.24 -20.98 14.92
N PRO A 654 -30.12 -20.03 15.86
CA PRO A 654 -30.75 -18.73 15.70
C PRO A 654 -30.21 -17.97 14.48
N THR A 655 -30.94 -16.92 14.07
CA THR A 655 -30.55 -16.02 12.99
C THR A 655 -29.14 -15.43 13.20
N PHE A 656 -28.27 -15.55 12.19
CA PHE A 656 -26.82 -15.32 12.19
C PHE A 656 -26.02 -16.09 13.24
N TYR A 657 -26.33 -17.37 13.41
CA TYR A 657 -25.48 -18.30 14.16
C TYR A 657 -24.95 -19.38 13.21
N GLU A 658 -23.75 -19.88 13.52
CA GLU A 658 -23.17 -21.08 12.92
C GLU A 658 -23.13 -22.22 13.94
N HIS A 659 -23.11 -23.47 13.45
CA HIS A 659 -22.84 -24.63 14.30
C HIS A 659 -21.41 -25.15 14.10
N GLY A 660 -20.88 -25.87 15.08
CA GLY A 660 -19.61 -26.57 14.97
C GLY A 660 -19.75 -27.93 14.28
N PRO A 661 -18.63 -28.62 14.01
CA PRO A 661 -18.62 -29.90 13.32
C PRO A 661 -19.62 -30.92 13.85
N LEU A 662 -20.34 -31.58 12.93
CA LEU A 662 -21.17 -32.76 13.23
C LEU A 662 -20.49 -34.07 12.86
N TRP A 663 -19.51 -34.02 11.94
CA TRP A 663 -18.73 -35.18 11.54
C TRP A 663 -17.82 -35.68 12.66
N ASP A 664 -17.35 -36.92 12.52
CA ASP A 664 -16.40 -37.51 13.45
C ASP A 664 -15.02 -36.87 13.29
N ILE A 665 -14.39 -36.52 14.41
CA ILE A 665 -13.07 -35.92 14.46
C ILE A 665 -12.11 -36.88 15.17
N ASP A 666 -10.91 -37.04 14.63
CA ASP A 666 -9.86 -37.88 15.21
C ASP A 666 -9.09 -37.19 16.36
N ALA A 667 -8.17 -37.92 16.98
CA ALA A 667 -7.35 -37.40 18.07
C ALA A 667 -6.31 -36.34 17.64
N GLN A 668 -6.17 -36.09 16.33
CA GLN A 668 -5.35 -35.03 15.74
C GLN A 668 -6.22 -33.87 15.25
N ASN A 669 -7.49 -33.83 15.66
CA ASN A 669 -8.47 -32.83 15.29
C ASN A 669 -8.80 -32.76 13.79
N LYS A 670 -8.58 -33.85 13.05
CA LYS A 670 -8.91 -33.95 11.63
C LYS A 670 -10.22 -34.69 11.39
N PRO A 671 -10.92 -34.43 10.28
CA PRO A 671 -12.09 -35.22 9.89
C PRO A 671 -11.73 -36.69 9.71
N VAL A 672 -12.50 -37.59 10.34
CA VAL A 672 -12.37 -39.03 10.11
C VAL A 672 -12.88 -39.37 8.72
N LEU A 673 -12.08 -40.14 7.96
CA LEU A 673 -12.42 -40.55 6.60
C LEU A 673 -12.83 -42.03 6.54
N ARG A 674 -13.82 -42.34 5.70
CA ARG A 674 -14.14 -43.71 5.26
C ARG A 674 -13.05 -44.23 4.33
N ASN A 675 -13.10 -45.53 4.01
CA ASN A 675 -12.15 -46.18 3.09
C ASN A 675 -12.16 -45.57 1.68
N ASP A 676 -13.27 -44.95 1.26
CA ASP A 676 -13.42 -44.25 -0.01
C ASP A 676 -13.06 -42.76 0.05
N SER A 677 -12.46 -42.31 1.16
CA SER A 677 -12.05 -40.92 1.43
C SER A 677 -13.20 -39.93 1.65
N THR A 678 -14.45 -40.39 1.81
CA THR A 678 -15.56 -39.55 2.26
C THR A 678 -15.49 -39.30 3.77
N VAL A 679 -15.90 -38.11 4.20
CA VAL A 679 -15.91 -37.73 5.63
C VAL A 679 -17.02 -38.49 6.35
N VAL A 680 -16.71 -39.03 7.54
CA VAL A 680 -17.65 -39.80 8.36
C VAL A 680 -18.60 -38.86 9.11
N TYR A 681 -19.88 -38.90 8.77
CA TYR A 681 -20.95 -38.22 9.50
C TYR A 681 -21.88 -39.20 10.21
N PRO A 682 -22.43 -38.83 11.38
CA PRO A 682 -23.70 -39.40 11.82
C PRO A 682 -24.82 -39.04 10.86
N TRP A 683 -25.91 -39.80 10.89
CA TRP A 683 -27.12 -39.41 10.17
C TRP A 683 -27.65 -38.09 10.74
N HIS A 684 -27.85 -37.11 9.87
CA HIS A 684 -28.26 -35.76 10.26
C HIS A 684 -29.18 -35.14 9.21
N LYS A 685 -29.81 -34.03 9.58
CA LYS A 685 -30.71 -33.22 8.75
C LYS A 685 -30.81 -31.80 9.28
N TRP A 686 -31.19 -30.84 8.42
CA TRP A 686 -31.87 -29.65 8.88
C TRP A 686 -33.35 -29.97 9.14
N GLN A 687 -33.87 -29.51 10.27
CA GLN A 687 -35.28 -29.61 10.62
C GLN A 687 -35.82 -28.21 10.89
N ALA A 688 -36.76 -27.77 10.07
CA ALA A 688 -37.45 -26.52 10.32
C ALA A 688 -38.38 -26.66 11.53
N GLY A 689 -38.35 -25.64 12.39
CA GLY A 689 -39.17 -25.61 13.60
C GLY A 689 -40.63 -25.34 13.30
N ILE A 690 -41.50 -25.65 14.28
CA ILE A 690 -42.93 -25.34 14.21
C ILE A 690 -43.23 -24.21 15.20
N ASN A 691 -43.89 -23.17 14.70
CA ASN A 691 -44.40 -22.06 15.50
C ASN A 691 -45.86 -21.78 15.12
N THR A 692 -46.78 -22.28 15.97
CA THR A 692 -48.22 -22.20 15.75
C THR A 692 -48.80 -20.78 15.75
N SER A 693 -48.00 -19.76 16.05
CA SER A 693 -48.41 -18.35 15.96
C SER A 693 -48.37 -17.79 14.53
N PHE A 694 -47.85 -18.55 13.56
CA PHE A 694 -47.72 -18.12 12.16
C PHE A 694 -48.25 -19.21 11.22
N ASN A 695 -48.84 -18.81 10.09
CA ASN A 695 -49.29 -19.75 9.06
C ASN A 695 -48.11 -20.39 8.33
N GLU A 696 -47.08 -19.59 8.00
CA GLU A 696 -45.86 -20.04 7.36
C GLU A 696 -44.70 -19.11 7.78
N SER A 697 -43.50 -19.66 7.90
CA SER A 697 -42.27 -18.89 8.08
C SER A 697 -41.07 -19.75 7.70
N PHE A 698 -40.29 -19.28 6.74
CA PHE A 698 -39.14 -20.00 6.20
C PHE A 698 -37.89 -19.81 7.07
N ASP A 699 -37.19 -20.92 7.30
CA ASP A 699 -35.77 -20.90 7.62
C ASP A 699 -34.98 -20.70 6.32
N ILE A 700 -33.92 -19.89 6.35
CA ILE A 700 -32.95 -19.74 5.27
C ILE A 700 -31.55 -19.85 5.85
N TRP A 701 -30.72 -20.73 5.28
CA TRP A 701 -29.35 -20.94 5.72
C TRP A 701 -28.38 -21.09 4.55
N VAL A 702 -27.12 -20.80 4.83
CA VAL A 702 -25.98 -21.00 3.95
C VAL A 702 -25.25 -22.26 4.40
N VAL A 703 -24.92 -23.14 3.46
CA VAL A 703 -24.04 -24.29 3.67
C VAL A 703 -22.65 -23.92 3.15
N PHE A 704 -21.62 -24.14 3.97
CA PHE A 704 -20.22 -24.05 3.57
C PHE A 704 -19.64 -25.47 3.53
N GLU A 705 -19.45 -26.01 2.35
CA GLU A 705 -18.85 -27.33 2.10
C GLU A 705 -17.34 -27.16 1.96
N PHE A 706 -16.61 -27.17 3.08
CA PHE A 706 -15.17 -27.00 3.07
C PHE A 706 -14.43 -28.25 2.58
N ASN A 707 -13.29 -28.02 1.92
CA ASN A 707 -12.32 -29.08 1.68
C ASN A 707 -11.88 -29.71 3.01
N SER A 708 -12.00 -31.04 3.12
CA SER A 708 -11.71 -31.79 4.35
C SER A 708 -10.27 -31.67 4.82
N GLN A 709 -9.34 -31.31 3.94
CA GLN A 709 -7.93 -31.07 4.29
C GLN A 709 -7.72 -29.73 5.03
N LEU A 710 -8.62 -28.76 4.81
CA LEU A 710 -8.56 -27.44 5.45
C LEU A 710 -9.38 -27.40 6.75
N ALA A 711 -10.39 -28.27 6.88
CA ALA A 711 -11.31 -28.33 8.02
C ALA A 711 -10.71 -29.04 9.25
N ILE A 712 -9.58 -28.54 9.74
CA ILE A 712 -8.89 -29.05 10.94
C ILE A 712 -9.31 -28.20 12.15
N LEU A 713 -9.76 -28.85 13.23
CA LEU A 713 -10.11 -28.16 14.46
C LEU A 713 -8.81 -27.75 15.19
N SER A 714 -8.56 -26.45 15.36
CA SER A 714 -7.31 -26.02 16.00
C SER A 714 -7.35 -26.25 17.52
N ALA A 715 -6.21 -26.59 18.12
CA ALA A 715 -6.09 -26.79 19.56
C ALA A 715 -6.00 -25.45 20.31
N SER A 716 -7.07 -24.66 20.34
CA SER A 716 -7.17 -23.50 21.23
C SER A 716 -8.61 -22.98 21.38
N ASN A 717 -9.56 -23.81 21.81
CA ASN A 717 -10.82 -23.28 22.33
C ASN A 717 -10.73 -23.22 23.85
N GLN A 718 -10.72 -21.97 24.35
CA GLN A 718 -10.57 -21.55 25.74
C GLN A 718 -9.16 -21.71 26.34
N SER A 719 -8.22 -20.88 25.88
CA SER A 719 -7.23 -20.33 26.80
C SER A 719 -7.31 -18.82 26.74
N THR A 720 -7.54 -18.19 27.88
CA THR A 720 -7.20 -16.78 28.08
C THR A 720 -5.72 -16.63 27.77
N LEU A 721 -5.39 -16.26 26.54
CA LEU A 721 -4.02 -15.90 26.20
C LEU A 721 -3.70 -14.63 26.99
N PRO A 722 -2.67 -14.63 27.86
CA PRO A 722 -2.16 -13.38 28.38
C PRO A 722 -1.69 -12.55 27.18
N LEU A 723 -1.94 -11.24 27.24
CA LEU A 723 -1.42 -10.28 26.28
C LEU A 723 0.05 -10.62 25.96
N PRO A 724 0.47 -10.62 24.68
CA PRO A 724 1.87 -10.39 24.36
C PRO A 724 2.24 -9.09 25.08
N ASN A 725 3.28 -9.12 25.92
CA ASN A 725 3.76 -7.93 26.61
C ASN A 725 3.87 -6.80 25.58
N GLU A 726 2.97 -5.81 25.68
CA GLU A 726 3.31 -4.46 25.25
C GLU A 726 4.66 -4.19 25.90
N SER A 727 5.68 -4.01 25.06
CA SER A 727 6.94 -3.47 25.50
C SER A 727 6.59 -2.26 26.36
N LYS A 728 6.93 -2.34 27.64
CA LYS A 728 6.89 -1.20 28.54
C LYS A 728 7.74 -0.12 27.89
N GLN A 729 7.11 0.78 27.14
CA GLN A 729 7.55 2.16 27.12
C GLN A 729 7.45 2.61 28.58
N THR A 730 8.58 2.55 29.26
CA THR A 730 8.83 3.27 30.50
C THR A 730 8.58 4.74 30.23
N PHE A 731 7.32 5.17 30.39
CA PHE A 731 7.02 6.51 30.84
C PHE A 731 7.71 6.66 32.20
N ILE A 732 8.73 7.51 32.24
CA ILE A 732 9.30 8.05 33.47
C ILE A 732 8.49 9.32 33.77
N PRO A 733 7.62 9.35 34.81
CA PRO A 733 7.11 10.62 35.30
C PRO A 733 8.00 11.11 36.44
N ASN A 734 8.38 12.39 36.34
CA ASN A 734 8.82 13.28 37.42
C ASN A 734 10.28 13.18 37.91
N MET A 735 11.15 13.96 37.27
CA MET A 735 12.17 14.75 37.97
C MET A 735 11.76 16.23 38.00
N LEU A 736 10.82 16.53 38.91
CA LEU A 736 10.62 17.88 39.42
C LEU A 736 10.28 17.73 40.90
N ASN A 737 11.30 17.52 41.76
CA ASN A 737 11.31 17.77 43.21
C ASN A 737 12.57 17.17 43.85
N THR A 738 13.77 17.64 43.46
CA THR A 738 14.97 17.57 44.32
C THR A 738 15.91 18.74 44.03
N PHE A 739 15.36 19.96 44.08
CA PHE A 739 16.11 21.16 44.45
C PHE A 739 15.43 21.66 45.73
N ILE A 740 16.23 21.96 46.76
CA ILE A 740 15.86 22.16 48.18
C ILE A 740 15.99 20.87 49.01
N ALA A 741 17.23 20.57 49.44
CA ALA A 741 17.56 20.09 50.80
C ALA A 741 19.01 19.56 50.91
N ILE A 742 20.03 20.25 50.37
CA ILE A 742 21.41 20.16 50.89
C ILE A 742 22.01 21.58 50.87
N LEU A 743 21.62 22.37 51.87
CA LEU A 743 22.45 23.44 52.41
C LEU A 743 22.21 23.42 53.93
N ILE A 744 23.31 23.38 54.69
CA ILE A 744 23.43 23.72 56.13
C ILE A 744 23.38 22.52 57.13
N VAL A 745 24.60 22.04 57.43
CA VAL A 745 25.22 21.62 58.72
C VAL A 745 25.73 20.19 58.79
N TYR A 746 27.06 20.05 58.68
CA TYR A 746 27.99 19.55 59.72
C TYR A 746 29.39 19.96 59.22
N ILE A 747 29.96 21.11 59.60
CA ILE A 747 30.77 21.33 60.82
C ILE A 747 30.85 20.11 61.75
N HIS A 748 31.84 19.24 61.54
CA HIS A 748 32.87 18.85 62.53
C HIS A 748 33.85 17.83 61.92
N TYR A 749 35.13 18.20 61.98
CA TYR A 749 36.36 17.51 61.52
C TYR A 749 36.75 17.63 60.05
#